data_AF-A0A4R8M0E6-F1
#
_entry.id   AF-A0A4R8M0E6-F1
#
_cell.length_a   1.000
_cell.length_b   1.000
_cell.length_c   1.000
_cell.angle_alpha   90.00
_cell.angle_beta   90.00
_cell.angle_gamma   90.00
#
_symmetry.space_group_name_H-M   'P 1'
#
loop_
_entity.id
_entity.type
_entity.pdbx_description
1 polymer ?
#
loop_
_entity_poly.entity_id
_entity_poly.type
_entity_poly.pdbx_seq_one_letter_code
_entity_poly.pdbx_strand_id
1 'polypeptide(L)'
;MRRSFEGQSDRLLGKFAIQHAVVDELGKRGDGHYLFSRLFLAVADAYLDTRFENIGMKKTRMLEIRQFQLPATAELAVLREKIWQRLFTLYERHNLRDEVLGVIRHYCTNPLGVTNSEVVRDDSKCVLPFLEYALDQNSYLHCNVMHDYLNLLEKHDGVVPEELRVHFCNDTFKLAKLLHMSWCDHREPEVTYEEFEQYKRERLEEHTKSYTLNDYTVFFERCIDIWKSLDGKMGDDEFKQGVIYVLLALAERDSELYTLTLELYLEHGELLQLPPHLLIRKLIEQQGRCGALKLLDGRDYPTKMRWLFTFHEALPAEDADEEMLAHLYGLYEAAEGKDMPSKLDYLLKYLSLDERVVAKVVAIVLNKSKSDSSCLHILTMLFNPHVEIAPLFFELFIENLELLKETYLTAGNARSHNDYNGRVFELLIENDPDFIAEYVDWKYKTAAQGWINSYDDQRNYSFIWLRADHQEIMDKVIESVYRHERDHSAYIEPYLKCFFLTRGIDHVPEGEERERQDIFLLRIIDERSQDTDFIKYLFSVIAHFQPERRYQFIQRFVHRNKRFEAFMRLSLEPSLCSWEGSMVPTLEKRIDFWKALLPLMNTVALLQHKQHIERRVQDLRAQIEQEKKNDFIGD
;
A
#
# COMPACT_ATOMS: atom_id res chain seq x y z
N MET A 1 18.15 -9.42 -11.74
CA MET A 1 19.59 -9.40 -12.12
C MET A 1 20.16 -8.04 -11.70
N ARG A 2 20.72 -7.93 -10.48
CA ARG A 2 21.31 -6.68 -9.95
C ARG A 2 22.76 -6.57 -10.41
N ARG A 3 23.13 -5.51 -11.14
CA ARG A 3 24.54 -5.12 -11.30
C ARG A 3 24.73 -3.61 -11.32
N SER A 4 25.86 -3.27 -10.69
CA SER A 4 26.50 -1.99 -10.49
C SER A 4 26.83 -1.24 -11.78
N PHE A 5 27.18 0.04 -11.58
CA PHE A 5 27.39 1.11 -12.55
C PHE A 5 28.42 0.84 -13.67
N GLU A 6 29.28 -0.17 -13.56
CA GLU A 6 30.33 -0.43 -14.56
C GLU A 6 29.80 -0.98 -15.90
N GLY A 7 28.62 -1.61 -15.92
CA GLY A 7 28.13 -2.29 -17.13
C GLY A 7 27.31 -1.47 -18.11
N GLN A 8 27.22 -0.13 -18.00
CA GLN A 8 26.19 0.66 -18.69
C GLN A 8 26.70 1.86 -19.51
N SER A 9 27.78 2.54 -19.11
CA SER A 9 28.57 3.37 -20.04
C SER A 9 29.07 2.51 -21.21
N ASP A 10 29.48 1.27 -20.90
CA ASP A 10 29.84 0.22 -21.86
C ASP A 10 28.71 -0.22 -22.81
N ARG A 11 27.42 0.05 -22.52
CA ARG A 11 26.31 -0.37 -23.40
C ARG A 11 26.15 0.56 -24.61
N LEU A 12 26.19 1.87 -24.36
CA LEU A 12 26.13 2.87 -25.42
C LEU A 12 27.47 2.93 -26.17
N LEU A 13 28.59 2.83 -25.46
CA LEU A 13 29.93 2.76 -26.08
C LEU A 13 30.19 1.43 -26.81
N GLY A 14 29.63 0.32 -26.31
CA GLY A 14 29.76 -1.02 -26.87
C GLY A 14 28.61 -1.46 -27.78
N LYS A 15 27.77 -0.52 -28.27
CA LYS A 15 26.72 -0.80 -29.27
C LYS A 15 25.79 -1.96 -28.90
N PHE A 16 25.43 -2.07 -27.62
CA PHE A 16 24.58 -3.15 -27.08
C PHE A 16 25.09 -4.59 -27.33
N ALA A 17 26.40 -4.79 -27.47
CA ALA A 17 26.99 -6.10 -27.80
C ALA A 17 26.61 -7.22 -26.81
N ILE A 18 26.48 -6.90 -25.51
CA ILE A 18 26.07 -7.86 -24.47
C ILE A 18 24.62 -8.29 -24.68
N GLN A 19 23.72 -7.34 -24.94
CA GLN A 19 22.31 -7.62 -25.17
C GLN A 19 22.12 -8.47 -26.42
N HIS A 20 22.84 -8.16 -27.50
CA HIS A 20 22.87 -8.98 -28.70
C HIS A 20 23.30 -10.42 -28.39
N ALA A 21 24.40 -10.61 -27.64
CA ALA A 21 24.87 -11.94 -27.27
C ALA A 21 23.86 -12.72 -26.42
N VAL A 22 23.18 -12.05 -25.48
CA VAL A 22 22.12 -12.65 -24.66
C VAL A 22 20.93 -13.08 -25.52
N VAL A 23 20.44 -12.20 -26.39
CA VAL A 23 19.32 -12.47 -27.30
C VAL A 23 19.66 -13.63 -28.24
N ASP A 24 20.85 -13.61 -28.84
CA ASP A 24 21.29 -14.63 -29.79
C ASP A 24 21.46 -16.01 -29.11
N GLU A 25 22.03 -16.04 -27.89
CA GLU A 25 22.25 -17.29 -27.14
C GLU A 25 20.94 -17.90 -26.61
N LEU A 26 20.05 -17.07 -26.05
CA LEU A 26 18.72 -17.51 -25.63
C LEU A 26 17.88 -17.96 -26.84
N GLY A 27 18.02 -17.26 -27.97
CA GLY A 27 17.43 -17.65 -29.24
C GLY A 27 17.82 -19.08 -29.62
N LYS A 28 19.12 -19.35 -29.75
CA LYS A 28 19.65 -20.68 -30.12
C LYS A 28 19.19 -21.80 -29.19
N ARG A 29 19.18 -21.57 -27.87
CA ARG A 29 18.79 -22.60 -26.88
C ARG A 29 17.27 -22.79 -26.78
N GLY A 30 16.49 -21.75 -27.07
CA GLY A 30 15.03 -21.79 -27.05
C GLY A 30 14.42 -22.64 -28.17
N ASP A 31 15.16 -22.96 -29.23
CA ASP A 31 14.66 -23.78 -30.34
C ASP A 31 14.40 -25.25 -29.95
N GLY A 32 15.03 -25.74 -28.87
CA GLY A 32 14.85 -27.11 -28.38
C GLY A 32 14.29 -27.23 -26.96
N HIS A 33 14.00 -26.12 -26.26
CA HIS A 33 13.72 -26.21 -24.82
C HIS A 33 12.80 -25.09 -24.28
N TYR A 34 11.64 -25.49 -23.75
CA TYR A 34 10.57 -24.60 -23.28
C TYR A 34 11.03 -23.55 -22.24
N LEU A 35 11.87 -23.95 -21.26
CA LEU A 35 12.38 -23.01 -20.25
C LEU A 35 13.21 -21.86 -20.85
N PHE A 36 13.98 -22.11 -21.90
CA PHE A 36 14.80 -21.06 -22.53
C PHE A 36 13.92 -20.11 -23.36
N SER A 37 12.81 -20.59 -23.92
CA SER A 37 11.80 -19.72 -24.54
C SER A 37 11.14 -18.80 -23.51
N ARG A 38 10.71 -19.30 -22.35
CA ARG A 38 10.14 -18.45 -21.29
C ARG A 38 11.15 -17.46 -20.70
N LEU A 39 12.41 -17.89 -20.54
CA LEU A 39 13.49 -16.99 -20.14
C LEU A 39 13.73 -15.90 -21.18
N PHE A 40 13.67 -16.24 -22.47
CA PHE A 40 13.72 -15.24 -23.53
C PHE A 40 12.56 -14.24 -23.41
N LEU A 41 11.32 -14.69 -23.20
CA LEU A 41 10.16 -13.80 -23.03
C LEU A 41 10.36 -12.80 -21.89
N ALA A 42 10.82 -13.27 -20.72
CA ALA A 42 11.11 -12.39 -19.58
C ALA A 42 12.26 -11.40 -19.85
N VAL A 43 13.26 -11.78 -20.65
CA VAL A 43 14.34 -10.88 -21.07
C VAL A 43 13.87 -9.88 -22.11
N ALA A 44 13.05 -10.31 -23.07
CA ALA A 44 12.47 -9.47 -24.09
C ALA A 44 11.60 -8.37 -23.46
N ASP A 45 10.71 -8.75 -22.54
CA ASP A 45 9.85 -7.84 -21.79
C ASP A 45 10.65 -6.69 -21.15
N ALA A 46 11.73 -7.03 -20.43
CA ALA A 46 12.59 -6.03 -19.80
C ALA A 46 13.48 -5.23 -20.78
N TYR A 47 13.81 -5.79 -21.95
CA TYR A 47 14.66 -5.13 -22.95
C TYR A 47 13.86 -4.21 -23.88
N LEU A 48 12.54 -4.35 -23.91
CA LEU A 48 11.65 -3.50 -24.69
C LEU A 48 11.38 -2.14 -24.01
N ASP A 49 11.69 -2.00 -22.71
CA ASP A 49 11.67 -0.72 -22.00
C ASP A 49 12.70 0.30 -22.54
N THR A 50 12.37 1.57 -22.38
CA THR A 50 13.18 2.73 -22.81
C THR A 50 13.63 3.61 -21.64
N ARG A 51 13.09 3.42 -20.42
CA ARG A 51 13.46 4.15 -19.20
C ARG A 51 13.81 3.17 -18.08
N PHE A 52 14.84 3.49 -17.30
CA PHE A 52 15.35 2.65 -16.21
C PHE A 52 15.67 3.45 -14.94
N GLU A 53 15.53 2.80 -13.79
CA GLU A 53 15.93 3.30 -12.47
C GLU A 53 16.90 2.30 -11.81
N ASN A 54 17.94 2.82 -11.14
CA ASN A 54 18.95 2.03 -10.44
C ASN A 54 19.17 2.56 -9.02
N ILE A 55 19.17 1.65 -8.05
CA ILE A 55 19.41 1.94 -6.63
C ILE A 55 20.74 1.28 -6.23
N GLY A 56 21.73 2.08 -5.85
CA GLY A 56 23.06 1.67 -5.45
C GLY A 56 23.40 2.02 -4.01
N MET A 57 24.46 1.41 -3.48
CA MET A 57 25.09 1.78 -2.21
C MET A 57 26.48 2.36 -2.47
N LYS A 58 26.73 3.60 -2.07
CA LYS A 58 28.06 4.24 -2.16
C LYS A 58 28.75 4.07 -0.80
N LYS A 59 29.65 3.07 -0.67
CA LYS A 59 30.21 2.61 0.63
C LYS A 59 29.13 2.07 1.58
N THR A 60 29.50 1.63 2.78
CA THR A 60 28.64 0.86 3.70
C THR A 60 27.44 1.61 4.31
N ARG A 61 27.24 2.92 4.05
CA ARG A 61 26.22 3.74 4.74
C ARG A 61 25.51 4.83 3.88
N MET A 62 25.58 4.78 2.55
CA MET A 62 24.91 5.77 1.69
C MET A 62 24.12 5.07 0.57
N LEU A 63 22.83 5.38 0.45
CA LEU A 63 21.95 4.93 -0.62
C LEU A 63 21.93 5.97 -1.74
N GLU A 64 21.97 5.53 -2.99
CA GLU A 64 21.97 6.38 -4.18
C GLU A 64 20.92 5.88 -5.19
N ILE A 65 20.08 6.77 -5.72
CA ILE A 65 19.05 6.45 -6.72
C ILE A 65 19.37 7.22 -8.01
N ARG A 66 19.43 6.54 -9.16
CA ARG A 66 19.76 7.11 -10.47
C ARG A 66 18.69 6.71 -11.51
N GLN A 67 18.19 7.67 -12.30
CA GLN A 67 17.23 7.44 -13.38
C GLN A 67 17.85 7.80 -14.74
N PHE A 68 17.55 7.03 -15.80
CA PHE A 68 18.03 7.33 -17.16
C PHE A 68 17.10 6.79 -18.26
N GLN A 69 17.20 7.36 -19.47
CA GLN A 69 16.42 7.00 -20.66
C GLN A 69 17.34 6.60 -21.82
N LEU A 70 16.90 5.66 -22.67
CA LEU A 70 17.62 5.22 -23.85
C LEU A 70 17.33 6.15 -25.05
N PRO A 71 18.36 6.68 -25.73
CA PRO A 71 18.19 7.42 -26.97
C PRO A 71 17.86 6.48 -28.13
N ALA A 72 17.13 6.97 -29.12
CA ALA A 72 16.90 6.24 -30.37
C ALA A 72 18.19 6.22 -31.19
N THR A 73 18.72 5.03 -31.44
CA THR A 73 19.97 4.80 -32.19
C THR A 73 19.78 3.66 -33.16
N ALA A 74 20.54 3.64 -34.26
CA ALA A 74 20.46 2.59 -35.26
C ALA A 74 20.81 1.21 -34.68
N GLU A 75 21.79 1.16 -33.78
CA GLU A 75 22.17 -0.07 -33.07
C GLU A 75 21.05 -0.61 -32.18
N LEU A 76 20.34 0.27 -31.47
CA LEU A 76 19.18 -0.13 -30.67
C LEU A 76 18.05 -0.67 -31.56
N ALA A 77 17.77 -0.02 -32.69
CA ALA A 77 16.74 -0.48 -33.64
C ALA A 77 17.02 -1.91 -34.13
N VAL A 78 18.28 -2.22 -34.50
CA VAL A 78 18.69 -3.58 -34.93
C VAL A 78 18.52 -4.61 -33.82
N LEU A 79 18.83 -4.27 -32.57
CA LEU A 79 18.62 -5.17 -31.43
C LEU A 79 17.13 -5.44 -31.23
N ARG A 80 16.29 -4.41 -31.25
CA ARG A 80 14.85 -4.54 -31.01
C ARG A 80 14.16 -5.32 -32.12
N GLU A 81 14.53 -5.10 -33.37
CA GLU A 81 14.03 -5.89 -34.50
C GLU A 81 14.31 -7.39 -34.29
N LYS A 82 15.52 -7.76 -33.85
CA LYS A 82 15.84 -9.16 -33.51
C LYS A 82 14.95 -9.71 -32.40
N ILE A 83 14.68 -8.91 -31.36
CA ILE A 83 13.81 -9.32 -30.25
C ILE A 83 12.39 -9.57 -30.77
N TRP A 84 11.84 -8.64 -31.56
CA TRP A 84 10.50 -8.75 -32.13
C TRP A 84 10.36 -9.95 -33.07
N GLN A 85 11.28 -10.15 -34.01
CA GLN A 85 11.24 -11.32 -34.91
C GLN A 85 11.29 -12.64 -34.15
N ARG A 86 12.03 -12.68 -33.04
CA ARG A 86 12.05 -13.87 -32.19
C ARG A 86 10.74 -14.07 -31.44
N LEU A 87 10.11 -13.00 -30.93
CA LEU A 87 8.78 -13.07 -30.32
C LEU A 87 7.75 -13.62 -31.33
N PHE A 88 7.78 -13.15 -32.57
CA PHE A 88 6.88 -13.63 -33.64
C PHE A 88 7.09 -15.12 -33.92
N THR A 89 8.35 -15.58 -33.95
CA THR A 89 8.66 -17.01 -34.11
C THR A 89 8.12 -17.85 -32.94
N LEU A 90 8.15 -17.31 -31.71
CA LEU A 90 7.63 -18.01 -30.53
C LEU A 90 6.09 -18.05 -30.51
N TYR A 91 5.42 -17.06 -31.10
CA TYR A 91 3.95 -17.03 -31.23
C TYR A 91 3.41 -18.22 -32.04
N GLU A 92 4.17 -18.73 -33.01
CA GLU A 92 3.77 -19.93 -33.76
C GLU A 92 3.63 -21.17 -32.89
N ARG A 93 4.19 -21.17 -31.68
CA ARG A 93 4.05 -22.26 -30.70
C ARG A 93 2.80 -22.04 -29.86
N HIS A 94 1.80 -22.91 -30.03
CA HIS A 94 0.50 -22.82 -29.33
C HIS A 94 0.60 -22.58 -27.81
N ASN A 95 1.57 -23.20 -27.13
CA ASN A 95 1.75 -23.10 -25.68
C ASN A 95 2.47 -21.82 -25.21
N LEU A 96 2.91 -20.94 -26.12
CA LEU A 96 3.57 -19.68 -25.82
C LEU A 96 2.80 -18.45 -26.34
N ARG A 97 1.69 -18.65 -27.08
CA ARG A 97 0.93 -17.55 -27.71
C ARG A 97 0.51 -16.49 -26.70
N ASP A 98 -0.15 -16.90 -25.63
CA ASP A 98 -0.66 -15.99 -24.60
C ASP A 98 0.49 -15.25 -23.89
N GLU A 99 1.61 -15.93 -23.66
CA GLU A 99 2.79 -15.31 -23.03
C GLU A 99 3.45 -14.27 -23.96
N VAL A 100 3.49 -14.52 -25.28
CA VAL A 100 3.97 -13.54 -26.27
C VAL A 100 3.04 -12.33 -26.35
N LEU A 101 1.71 -12.57 -26.40
CA LEU A 101 0.73 -11.49 -26.37
C LEU A 101 0.81 -10.68 -25.07
N GLY A 102 1.14 -11.33 -23.95
CA GLY A 102 1.41 -10.68 -22.67
C GLY A 102 2.56 -9.67 -22.75
N VAL A 103 3.69 -10.05 -23.37
CA VAL A 103 4.84 -9.14 -23.60
C VAL A 103 4.45 -7.96 -24.49
N ILE A 104 3.72 -8.21 -25.58
CA ILE A 104 3.24 -7.14 -26.49
C ILE A 104 2.33 -6.19 -25.73
N ARG A 105 1.37 -6.69 -24.96
CA ARG A 105 0.49 -5.84 -24.14
C ARG A 105 1.24 -5.06 -23.07
N HIS A 106 2.24 -5.66 -22.41
CA HIS A 106 3.06 -4.93 -21.44
C HIS A 106 3.78 -3.74 -22.11
N TYR A 107 4.36 -3.97 -23.29
CA TYR A 107 4.96 -2.91 -24.09
C TYR A 107 3.96 -1.80 -24.45
N CYS A 108 2.73 -2.13 -24.82
CA CYS A 108 1.68 -1.14 -25.13
C CYS A 108 1.19 -0.34 -23.90
N THR A 109 1.13 -1.00 -22.74
CA THR A 109 0.42 -0.48 -21.54
C THR A 109 1.36 -0.01 -20.43
N ASN A 110 2.68 0.05 -20.68
CA ASN A 110 3.68 0.52 -19.72
C ASN A 110 4.13 1.98 -20.03
N PRO A 111 3.37 3.01 -19.62
CA PRO A 111 3.69 4.40 -19.90
C PRO A 111 4.98 4.89 -19.21
N LEU A 112 5.43 4.21 -18.16
CA LEU A 112 6.63 4.60 -17.39
C LEU A 112 7.90 3.97 -17.98
N GLY A 113 7.81 2.76 -18.53
CA GLY A 113 8.92 2.07 -19.20
C GLY A 113 9.10 2.50 -20.66
N VAL A 114 8.00 2.75 -21.39
CA VAL A 114 8.02 3.13 -22.81
C VAL A 114 7.69 4.62 -22.96
N THR A 115 8.74 5.43 -23.11
CA THR A 115 8.65 6.90 -23.16
C THR A 115 9.24 7.50 -24.44
N ASN A 116 10.04 6.75 -25.21
CA ASN A 116 10.72 7.25 -26.40
C ASN A 116 9.90 7.01 -27.68
N SER A 117 9.28 8.07 -28.22
CA SER A 117 8.41 7.99 -29.42
C SER A 117 9.13 7.56 -30.70
N GLU A 118 10.43 7.84 -30.86
CA GLU A 118 11.18 7.44 -32.05
C GLU A 118 11.40 5.92 -32.08
N VAL A 119 11.70 5.33 -30.91
CA VAL A 119 11.83 3.87 -30.75
C VAL A 119 10.49 3.17 -31.06
N VAL A 120 9.37 3.71 -30.58
CA VAL A 120 8.03 3.17 -30.87
C VAL A 120 7.72 3.20 -32.37
N ARG A 121 8.09 4.29 -33.06
CA ARG A 121 7.92 4.43 -34.51
C ARG A 121 8.78 3.44 -35.32
N ASP A 122 9.97 3.12 -34.84
CA ASP A 122 10.82 2.13 -35.51
C ASP A 122 10.29 0.70 -35.31
N ASP A 123 9.86 0.37 -34.09
CA ASP A 123 9.27 -0.93 -33.78
C ASP A 123 7.98 -1.19 -34.60
N SER A 124 7.18 -0.15 -34.86
CA SER A 124 5.92 -0.30 -35.58
C SER A 124 6.05 -0.81 -37.01
N LYS A 125 7.22 -0.62 -37.63
CA LYS A 125 7.53 -1.16 -38.96
C LYS A 125 7.49 -2.68 -39.01
N CYS A 126 7.71 -3.36 -37.89
CA CYS A 126 7.68 -4.83 -37.80
C CYS A 126 6.53 -5.37 -36.97
N VAL A 127 6.12 -4.69 -35.89
CA VAL A 127 5.06 -5.18 -35.00
C VAL A 127 3.68 -5.05 -35.63
N LEU A 128 3.36 -3.92 -36.27
CA LEU A 128 2.04 -3.71 -36.85
C LEU A 128 1.69 -4.74 -37.93
N PRO A 129 2.56 -5.01 -38.94
CA PRO A 129 2.27 -6.04 -39.94
C PRO A 129 2.11 -7.45 -39.35
N PHE A 130 2.84 -7.77 -38.29
CA PHE A 130 2.70 -9.04 -37.59
C PHE A 130 1.32 -9.16 -36.93
N LEU A 131 0.88 -8.13 -36.21
CA LEU A 131 -0.43 -8.15 -35.54
C LEU A 131 -1.58 -8.26 -36.53
N GLU A 132 -1.51 -7.55 -37.66
CA GLU A 132 -2.53 -7.63 -38.72
C GLU A 132 -2.65 -9.05 -39.31
N TYR A 133 -1.53 -9.75 -39.48
CA TYR A 133 -1.51 -11.10 -40.05
C TYR A 133 -1.88 -12.19 -39.03
N ALA A 134 -1.39 -12.07 -37.80
CA ALA A 134 -1.43 -13.15 -36.81
C ALA A 134 -2.73 -13.18 -35.98
N LEU A 135 -3.37 -12.03 -35.79
CA LEU A 135 -4.51 -11.91 -34.88
C LEU A 135 -5.85 -12.26 -35.56
N ASP A 136 -6.70 -12.96 -34.80
CA ASP A 136 -8.08 -13.32 -35.19
C ASP A 136 -9.09 -12.31 -34.63
N GLN A 137 -9.82 -11.65 -35.53
CA GLN A 137 -10.88 -10.68 -35.20
C GLN A 137 -12.04 -11.25 -34.36
N ASN A 138 -12.24 -12.57 -34.32
CA ASN A 138 -13.32 -13.19 -33.52
C ASN A 138 -12.91 -13.42 -32.06
N SER A 139 -11.62 -13.31 -31.74
CA SER A 139 -11.11 -13.45 -30.37
C SER A 139 -11.09 -12.10 -29.66
N TYR A 140 -11.70 -12.02 -28.47
CA TYR A 140 -11.67 -10.80 -27.67
C TYR A 140 -10.23 -10.39 -27.30
N LEU A 141 -9.41 -11.33 -26.85
CA LEU A 141 -8.00 -11.08 -26.50
C LEU A 141 -7.24 -10.44 -27.67
N HIS A 142 -7.41 -10.96 -28.87
CA HIS A 142 -6.77 -10.44 -30.08
C HIS A 142 -7.27 -9.04 -30.45
N CYS A 143 -8.59 -8.81 -30.39
CA CYS A 143 -9.13 -7.46 -30.54
C CYS A 143 -8.52 -6.48 -29.54
N ASN A 144 -8.41 -6.90 -28.27
CA ASN A 144 -7.85 -6.04 -27.23
C ASN A 144 -6.37 -5.72 -27.46
N VAL A 145 -5.55 -6.71 -27.82
CA VAL A 145 -4.12 -6.51 -28.13
C VAL A 145 -3.95 -5.52 -29.29
N MET A 146 -4.73 -5.68 -30.36
CA MET A 146 -4.70 -4.76 -31.50
C MET A 146 -5.03 -3.33 -31.06
N HIS A 147 -6.11 -3.15 -30.27
CA HIS A 147 -6.49 -1.83 -29.77
C HIS A 147 -5.47 -1.21 -28.81
N ASP A 148 -4.90 -1.99 -27.89
CA ASP A 148 -3.81 -1.56 -26.99
C ASP A 148 -2.62 -1.03 -27.81
N TYR A 149 -2.28 -1.73 -28.90
CA TYR A 149 -1.18 -1.33 -29.79
C TYR A 149 -1.48 -0.06 -30.59
N LEU A 150 -2.68 0.06 -31.15
CA LEU A 150 -3.09 1.28 -31.86
C LEU A 150 -3.12 2.51 -30.93
N ASN A 151 -3.54 2.33 -29.67
CA ASN A 151 -3.49 3.40 -28.66
C ASN A 151 -2.05 3.81 -28.31
N LEU A 152 -1.10 2.86 -28.26
CA LEU A 152 0.33 3.16 -28.08
C LEU A 152 0.83 4.02 -29.25
N LEU A 153 0.51 3.66 -30.49
CA LEU A 153 0.91 4.45 -31.68
C LEU A 153 0.34 5.86 -31.62
N GLU A 154 -0.94 6.00 -31.30
CA GLU A 154 -1.61 7.29 -31.16
C GLU A 154 -0.94 8.19 -30.12
N LYS A 155 -0.60 7.62 -28.95
CA LYS A 155 0.08 8.34 -27.86
C LYS A 155 1.47 8.85 -28.24
N HIS A 156 2.15 8.17 -29.15
CA HIS A 156 3.51 8.51 -29.61
C HIS A 156 3.53 9.19 -30.99
N ASP A 157 2.42 9.81 -31.40
CA ASP A 157 2.25 10.51 -32.68
C ASP A 157 2.61 9.63 -33.90
N GLY A 158 2.26 8.35 -33.83
CA GLY A 158 2.42 7.36 -34.90
C GLY A 158 1.26 7.36 -35.90
N VAL A 159 1.46 6.71 -37.04
CA VAL A 159 0.38 6.48 -38.03
C VAL A 159 -0.52 5.36 -37.53
N VAL A 160 -1.81 5.65 -37.39
CA VAL A 160 -2.83 4.69 -36.93
C VAL A 160 -3.74 4.32 -38.10
N PRO A 161 -3.76 3.05 -38.56
CA PRO A 161 -4.71 2.59 -39.57
C PRO A 161 -6.09 2.37 -38.95
N GLU A 162 -7.00 3.33 -39.13
CA GLU A 162 -8.34 3.30 -38.54
C GLU A 162 -9.20 2.13 -39.04
N GLU A 163 -8.90 1.55 -40.22
CA GLU A 163 -9.60 0.37 -40.72
C GLU A 163 -9.46 -0.82 -39.77
N LEU A 164 -8.32 -0.94 -39.08
CA LEU A 164 -8.06 -2.02 -38.13
C LEU A 164 -8.93 -1.90 -36.87
N ARG A 165 -9.24 -0.68 -36.42
CA ARG A 165 -10.16 -0.47 -35.29
C ARG A 165 -11.57 -0.97 -35.61
N VAL A 166 -11.98 -0.91 -36.87
CA VAL A 166 -13.28 -1.42 -37.33
C VAL A 166 -13.22 -2.94 -37.50
N HIS A 167 -12.13 -3.45 -38.07
CA HIS A 167 -11.94 -4.88 -38.31
C HIS A 167 -11.88 -5.70 -37.00
N PHE A 168 -11.16 -5.20 -36.00
CA PHE A 168 -11.00 -5.85 -34.70
C PHE A 168 -12.05 -5.40 -33.67
N CYS A 169 -13.34 -5.39 -34.07
CA CYS A 169 -14.45 -4.91 -33.24
C CYS A 169 -15.62 -5.92 -33.18
N ASN A 170 -15.37 -7.11 -32.60
CA ASN A 170 -16.41 -8.11 -32.38
C ASN A 170 -17.39 -7.74 -31.25
N ASP A 171 -18.47 -8.50 -31.08
CA ASP A 171 -19.52 -8.16 -30.11
C ASP A 171 -19.06 -8.26 -28.65
N THR A 172 -18.16 -9.21 -28.33
CA THR A 172 -17.54 -9.31 -26.99
C THR A 172 -16.70 -8.07 -26.70
N PHE A 173 -15.96 -7.57 -27.69
CA PHE A 173 -15.17 -6.34 -27.59
C PHE A 173 -16.04 -5.09 -27.44
N LYS A 174 -17.16 -5.01 -28.18
CA LYS A 174 -18.16 -3.92 -28.00
C LYS A 174 -18.76 -3.94 -26.59
N LEU A 175 -19.11 -5.13 -26.10
CA LEU A 175 -19.60 -5.31 -24.74
C LEU A 175 -18.54 -4.89 -23.72
N ALA A 176 -17.29 -5.32 -23.89
CA ALA A 176 -16.19 -4.93 -23.03
C ALA A 176 -16.01 -3.41 -22.97
N LYS A 177 -16.03 -2.72 -24.12
CA LYS A 177 -15.99 -1.25 -24.17
C LYS A 177 -17.12 -0.59 -23.38
N LEU A 178 -18.32 -1.17 -23.43
CA LEU A 178 -19.48 -0.65 -22.70
C LEU A 178 -19.35 -0.88 -21.19
N LEU A 179 -18.89 -2.07 -20.78
CA LEU A 179 -18.69 -2.41 -19.36
C LEU A 179 -17.54 -1.61 -18.74
N HIS A 180 -16.42 -1.47 -19.45
CA HIS A 180 -15.22 -0.73 -19.02
C HIS A 180 -15.31 0.79 -19.21
N MET A 181 -16.45 1.32 -19.66
CA MET A 181 -16.60 2.76 -19.86
C MET A 181 -16.29 3.50 -18.55
N SER A 182 -15.24 4.32 -18.57
CA SER A 182 -14.73 5.05 -17.41
C SER A 182 -14.90 6.56 -17.59
N TRP A 183 -15.14 7.25 -16.48
CA TRP A 183 -15.28 8.70 -16.46
C TRP A 183 -14.02 9.40 -16.99
N CYS A 184 -12.83 8.87 -16.69
CA CYS A 184 -11.55 9.44 -17.13
C CYS A 184 -11.33 9.37 -18.65
N ASP A 185 -11.98 8.43 -19.33
CA ASP A 185 -11.92 8.28 -20.79
C ASP A 185 -12.93 9.22 -21.50
N HIS A 186 -13.96 9.67 -20.79
CA HIS A 186 -14.93 10.66 -21.26
C HIS A 186 -14.40 12.08 -21.05
N ARG A 187 -13.57 12.54 -22.00
CA ARG A 187 -12.96 13.88 -22.02
C ARG A 187 -13.91 15.01 -22.44
N GLU A 188 -15.16 15.00 -21.99
CA GLU A 188 -16.03 16.16 -22.14
C GLU A 188 -15.93 17.01 -20.86
N PRO A 189 -15.22 18.16 -20.89
CA PRO A 189 -14.90 18.95 -19.69
C PRO A 189 -16.13 19.56 -18.98
N GLU A 190 -17.34 19.31 -19.46
CA GLU A 190 -18.61 19.86 -18.96
C GLU A 190 -19.55 18.80 -18.36
N VAL A 191 -19.21 17.50 -18.41
CA VAL A 191 -20.06 16.41 -17.89
C VAL A 191 -19.68 16.07 -16.45
N THR A 192 -20.64 16.16 -15.53
CA THR A 192 -20.46 15.75 -14.13
C THR A 192 -20.31 14.24 -14.01
N TYR A 193 -19.72 13.76 -12.91
CA TYR A 193 -19.59 12.33 -12.65
C TYR A 193 -20.97 11.65 -12.60
N GLU A 194 -21.97 12.30 -12.00
CA GLU A 194 -23.34 11.81 -11.91
C GLU A 194 -24.01 11.67 -13.28
N GLU A 195 -23.84 12.66 -14.17
CA GLU A 195 -24.36 12.61 -15.55
C GLU A 195 -23.70 11.50 -16.37
N PHE A 196 -22.39 11.30 -16.22
CA PHE A 196 -21.67 10.19 -16.85
C PHE A 196 -22.19 8.82 -16.36
N GLU A 197 -22.36 8.66 -15.04
CA GLU A 197 -22.86 7.43 -14.46
C GLU A 197 -24.29 7.11 -14.94
N GLN A 198 -25.13 8.13 -15.08
CA GLN A 198 -26.46 7.99 -15.64
C GLN A 198 -26.41 7.57 -17.12
N TYR A 199 -25.57 8.22 -17.92
CA TYR A 199 -25.35 7.85 -19.32
C TYR A 199 -24.88 6.39 -19.47
N LYS A 200 -23.94 5.95 -18.62
CA LYS A 200 -23.48 4.55 -18.60
C LYS A 200 -24.61 3.57 -18.34
N ARG A 201 -25.44 3.85 -17.32
CA ARG A 201 -26.61 3.02 -16.99
C ARG A 201 -27.60 2.94 -18.15
N GLU A 202 -27.96 4.06 -18.76
CA GLU A 202 -28.91 4.10 -19.89
C GLU A 202 -28.43 3.29 -21.09
N ARG A 203 -27.14 3.35 -21.41
CA ARG A 203 -26.58 2.55 -22.53
C ARG A 203 -26.57 1.05 -22.24
N LEU A 204 -26.26 0.66 -21.00
CA LEU A 204 -26.30 -0.74 -20.57
C LEU A 204 -27.73 -1.29 -20.55
N GLU A 205 -28.68 -0.47 -20.09
CA GLU A 205 -30.11 -0.82 -20.10
C GLU A 205 -30.63 -1.00 -21.52
N GLU A 206 -30.35 -0.06 -22.43
CA GLU A 206 -30.77 -0.17 -23.84
C GLU A 206 -30.13 -1.39 -24.52
N HIS A 207 -28.87 -1.71 -24.19
CA HIS A 207 -28.19 -2.90 -24.72
C HIS A 207 -28.86 -4.22 -24.30
N THR A 208 -29.47 -4.26 -23.11
CA THR A 208 -30.03 -5.47 -22.49
C THR A 208 -31.55 -5.49 -22.44
N LYS A 209 -32.20 -4.50 -23.07
CA LYS A 209 -33.64 -4.24 -23.03
C LYS A 209 -34.52 -5.42 -23.42
N SER A 210 -34.10 -6.17 -24.42
CA SER A 210 -34.84 -7.31 -24.99
C SER A 210 -34.30 -8.67 -24.54
N TYR A 211 -33.42 -8.71 -23.54
CA TYR A 211 -32.77 -9.96 -23.14
C TYR A 211 -33.74 -10.91 -22.46
N THR A 212 -33.69 -12.16 -22.87
CA THR A 212 -34.29 -13.31 -22.20
C THR A 212 -33.28 -13.98 -21.26
N LEU A 213 -33.71 -14.97 -20.48
CA LEU A 213 -32.81 -15.74 -19.62
C LEU A 213 -31.65 -16.40 -20.39
N ASN A 214 -31.90 -16.87 -21.62
CA ASN A 214 -30.86 -17.45 -22.47
C ASN A 214 -29.85 -16.39 -22.94
N ASP A 215 -30.31 -15.17 -23.22
CA ASP A 215 -29.40 -14.07 -23.60
C ASP A 215 -28.50 -13.68 -22.43
N TYR A 216 -29.00 -13.70 -21.20
CA TYR A 216 -28.19 -13.51 -20.00
C TYR A 216 -27.16 -14.63 -19.79
N THR A 217 -27.47 -15.87 -20.20
CA THR A 217 -26.49 -16.97 -20.19
C THR A 217 -25.31 -16.63 -21.11
N VAL A 218 -25.60 -16.23 -22.36
CA VAL A 218 -24.57 -15.82 -23.34
C VAL A 218 -23.82 -14.56 -22.87
N PHE A 219 -24.51 -13.63 -22.22
CA PHE A 219 -23.90 -12.44 -21.62
C PHE A 219 -22.87 -12.80 -20.56
N PHE A 220 -23.19 -13.71 -19.64
CA PHE A 220 -22.23 -14.16 -18.63
C PHE A 220 -21.05 -14.92 -19.24
N GLU A 221 -21.27 -15.75 -20.27
CA GLU A 221 -20.18 -16.40 -21.00
C GLU A 221 -19.20 -15.38 -21.61
N ARG A 222 -19.72 -14.31 -22.24
CA ARG A 222 -18.90 -13.21 -22.76
C ARG A 222 -18.19 -12.44 -21.65
N CYS A 223 -18.86 -12.17 -20.53
CA CYS A 223 -18.24 -11.54 -19.37
C CYS A 223 -17.09 -12.38 -18.82
N ILE A 224 -17.22 -13.70 -18.79
CA ILE A 224 -16.15 -14.62 -18.36
C ILE A 224 -14.98 -14.59 -19.34
N ASP A 225 -15.24 -14.55 -20.66
CA ASP A 225 -14.19 -14.40 -21.68
C ASP A 225 -13.43 -13.07 -21.52
N ILE A 226 -14.17 -11.98 -21.28
CA ILE A 226 -13.59 -10.67 -20.98
C ILE A 226 -12.70 -10.75 -19.74
N TRP A 227 -13.27 -11.24 -18.64
CA TRP A 227 -12.61 -11.37 -17.34
C TRP A 227 -11.30 -12.17 -17.41
N LYS A 228 -11.29 -13.29 -18.14
CA LYS A 228 -10.07 -14.13 -18.31
C LYS A 228 -8.92 -13.38 -18.98
N SER A 229 -9.20 -12.41 -19.84
CA SER A 229 -8.17 -11.65 -20.55
C SER A 229 -7.61 -10.45 -19.76
N LEU A 230 -8.27 -10.05 -18.65
CA LEU A 230 -7.88 -8.88 -17.86
C LEU A 230 -6.63 -9.12 -17.00
N ASP A 231 -6.21 -10.39 -16.82
CA ASP A 231 -4.96 -10.79 -16.14
C ASP A 231 -4.71 -10.02 -14.82
N GLY A 232 -5.79 -9.71 -14.08
CA GLY A 232 -5.76 -9.01 -12.79
C GLY A 232 -5.22 -7.57 -12.82
N LYS A 233 -5.37 -6.84 -13.93
CA LYS A 233 -4.89 -5.45 -14.11
C LYS A 233 -5.98 -4.40 -13.76
N MET A 234 -5.57 -3.13 -13.70
CA MET A 234 -6.45 -1.95 -13.60
C MET A 234 -7.66 -2.07 -14.55
N GLY A 235 -8.88 -1.90 -14.03
CA GLY A 235 -10.14 -2.01 -14.79
C GLY A 235 -11.15 -3.04 -14.26
N ASP A 236 -10.76 -3.86 -13.28
CA ASP A 236 -11.61 -4.90 -12.66
C ASP A 236 -12.86 -4.33 -11.99
N ASP A 237 -12.72 -3.20 -11.30
CA ASP A 237 -13.83 -2.58 -10.56
C ASP A 237 -14.87 -1.96 -11.51
N GLU A 238 -14.43 -1.24 -12.55
CA GLU A 238 -15.31 -0.65 -13.55
C GLU A 238 -16.10 -1.70 -14.32
N PHE A 239 -15.44 -2.82 -14.66
CA PHE A 239 -16.08 -3.97 -15.31
C PHE A 239 -17.18 -4.57 -14.43
N LYS A 240 -16.84 -4.91 -13.19
CA LYS A 240 -17.80 -5.51 -12.24
C LYS A 240 -18.97 -4.58 -11.97
N GLN A 241 -18.70 -3.28 -11.84
CA GLN A 241 -19.73 -2.27 -11.69
C GLN A 241 -20.66 -2.22 -12.93
N GLY A 242 -20.12 -2.31 -14.14
CA GLY A 242 -20.91 -2.40 -15.38
C GLY A 242 -21.84 -3.61 -15.39
N VAL A 243 -21.36 -4.78 -14.97
CA VAL A 243 -22.19 -6.00 -14.85
C VAL A 243 -23.28 -5.83 -13.78
N ILE A 244 -22.95 -5.24 -12.63
CA ILE A 244 -23.93 -4.93 -11.59
C ILE A 244 -25.02 -3.99 -12.13
N TYR A 245 -24.67 -2.96 -12.90
CA TYR A 245 -25.65 -2.05 -13.49
C TYR A 245 -26.62 -2.73 -14.45
N VAL A 246 -26.13 -3.69 -15.25
CA VAL A 246 -27.01 -4.53 -16.08
C VAL A 246 -28.03 -5.29 -15.22
N LEU A 247 -27.57 -5.93 -14.14
CA LEU A 247 -28.44 -6.71 -13.26
C LEU A 247 -29.43 -5.83 -12.48
N LEU A 248 -29.01 -4.63 -12.05
CA LEU A 248 -29.90 -3.68 -11.38
C LEU A 248 -30.95 -3.12 -12.34
N ALA A 249 -30.57 -2.79 -13.59
CA ALA A 249 -31.53 -2.38 -14.62
C ALA A 249 -32.54 -3.50 -14.93
N LEU A 250 -32.09 -4.76 -14.97
CA LEU A 250 -32.97 -5.91 -15.08
C LEU A 250 -33.94 -5.98 -13.90
N ALA A 251 -33.47 -5.79 -12.67
CA ALA A 251 -34.30 -5.81 -11.48
C ALA A 251 -35.43 -4.77 -11.55
N GLU A 252 -35.15 -3.54 -12.01
CA GLU A 252 -36.19 -2.50 -12.15
C GLU A 252 -37.22 -2.85 -13.24
N ARG A 253 -36.78 -3.51 -14.31
CA ARG A 253 -37.63 -3.85 -15.46
C ARG A 253 -38.50 -5.09 -15.22
N ASP A 254 -37.91 -6.15 -14.67
CA ASP A 254 -38.52 -7.47 -14.55
C ASP A 254 -37.95 -8.21 -13.33
N SER A 255 -38.67 -8.12 -12.21
CA SER A 255 -38.30 -8.74 -10.93
C SER A 255 -38.22 -10.27 -10.99
N GLU A 256 -39.10 -10.91 -11.77
CA GLU A 256 -39.10 -12.38 -11.91
C GLU A 256 -37.89 -12.83 -12.71
N LEU A 257 -37.62 -12.19 -13.85
CA LEU A 257 -36.44 -12.50 -14.67
C LEU A 257 -35.14 -12.16 -13.93
N TYR A 258 -35.10 -11.09 -13.15
CA TYR A 258 -33.96 -10.77 -12.28
C TYR A 258 -33.66 -11.90 -11.30
N THR A 259 -34.70 -12.38 -10.60
CA THR A 259 -34.57 -13.46 -9.61
C THR A 259 -34.02 -14.74 -10.25
N LEU A 260 -34.57 -15.12 -11.41
CA LEU A 260 -34.10 -16.29 -12.18
C LEU A 260 -32.67 -16.11 -12.71
N THR A 261 -32.32 -14.90 -13.15
CA THR A 261 -30.98 -14.60 -13.68
C THR A 261 -29.93 -14.61 -12.57
N LEU A 262 -30.29 -14.13 -11.37
CA LEU A 262 -29.40 -14.16 -10.21
C LEU A 262 -29.22 -15.60 -9.71
N GLU A 263 -30.29 -16.41 -9.66
CA GLU A 263 -30.19 -17.83 -9.34
C GLU A 263 -29.28 -18.56 -10.34
N LEU A 264 -29.47 -18.32 -11.64
CA LEU A 264 -28.61 -18.84 -12.71
C LEU A 264 -27.14 -18.46 -12.49
N TYR A 265 -26.86 -17.20 -12.16
CA TYR A 265 -25.50 -16.72 -11.92
C TYR A 265 -24.83 -17.43 -10.73
N LEU A 266 -25.56 -17.63 -9.62
CA LEU A 266 -25.08 -18.35 -8.45
C LEU A 266 -24.88 -19.85 -8.75
N GLU A 267 -25.77 -20.48 -9.52
CA GLU A 267 -25.66 -21.89 -9.93
C GLU A 267 -24.40 -22.16 -10.79
N HIS A 268 -23.95 -21.17 -11.56
CA HIS A 268 -22.72 -21.27 -12.35
C HIS A 268 -21.44 -21.02 -11.52
N GLY A 269 -21.55 -20.93 -10.19
CA GLY A 269 -20.41 -20.83 -9.28
C GLY A 269 -19.83 -19.43 -9.15
N GLU A 270 -20.57 -18.39 -9.54
CA GLU A 270 -20.20 -17.00 -9.21
C GLU A 270 -18.85 -16.57 -9.82
N LEU A 271 -18.55 -17.01 -11.05
CA LEU A 271 -17.21 -16.89 -11.66
C LEU A 271 -16.67 -15.47 -11.82
N LEU A 272 -17.53 -14.45 -11.78
CA LEU A 272 -17.14 -13.04 -11.90
C LEU A 272 -16.82 -12.38 -10.55
N GLN A 273 -17.11 -13.05 -9.42
CA GLN A 273 -16.86 -12.54 -8.07
C GLN A 273 -17.41 -11.13 -7.85
N LEU A 274 -18.69 -10.93 -8.20
CA LEU A 274 -19.38 -9.65 -8.13
C LEU A 274 -19.57 -9.21 -6.67
N PRO A 275 -19.37 -7.92 -6.34
CA PRO A 275 -19.79 -7.36 -5.06
C PRO A 275 -21.31 -7.51 -4.83
N PRO A 276 -21.76 -8.27 -3.82
CA PRO A 276 -23.17 -8.66 -3.73
C PRO A 276 -24.09 -7.58 -3.15
N HIS A 277 -23.56 -6.54 -2.51
CA HIS A 277 -24.33 -5.60 -1.67
C HIS A 277 -25.55 -4.99 -2.37
N LEU A 278 -25.37 -4.40 -3.55
CA LEU A 278 -26.48 -3.77 -4.28
C LEU A 278 -27.48 -4.79 -4.81
N LEU A 279 -26.99 -5.96 -5.27
CA LEU A 279 -27.83 -7.03 -5.81
C LEU A 279 -28.73 -7.63 -4.71
N ILE A 280 -28.16 -7.90 -3.54
CA ILE A 280 -28.90 -8.46 -2.41
C ILE A 280 -29.89 -7.43 -1.85
N ARG A 281 -29.50 -6.16 -1.71
CA ARG A 281 -30.43 -5.11 -1.29
C ARG A 281 -31.65 -5.07 -2.21
N LYS A 282 -31.43 -5.08 -3.53
CA LYS A 282 -32.52 -5.09 -4.51
C LYS A 282 -33.37 -6.36 -4.44
N LEU A 283 -32.75 -7.51 -4.20
CA LEU A 283 -33.44 -8.78 -4.00
C LEU A 283 -34.36 -8.76 -2.76
N ILE A 284 -33.89 -8.20 -1.65
CA ILE A 284 -34.70 -8.04 -0.42
C ILE A 284 -35.89 -7.10 -0.68
N GLU A 285 -35.66 -5.97 -1.37
CA GLU A 285 -36.73 -5.02 -1.73
C GLU A 285 -37.85 -5.68 -2.56
N GLN A 286 -37.52 -6.69 -3.38
CA GLN A 286 -38.47 -7.32 -4.31
C GLN A 286 -39.11 -8.61 -3.78
N GLN A 287 -38.35 -9.46 -3.10
CA GLN A 287 -38.78 -10.78 -2.65
C GLN A 287 -39.05 -10.85 -1.13
N GLY A 288 -38.75 -9.77 -0.42
CA GLY A 288 -38.74 -9.74 1.04
C GLY A 288 -37.63 -10.58 1.65
N ARG A 289 -37.44 -10.46 2.97
CA ARG A 289 -36.36 -11.15 3.70
C ARG A 289 -36.39 -12.67 3.51
N CYS A 290 -37.57 -13.30 3.58
CA CYS A 290 -37.70 -14.76 3.50
C CYS A 290 -37.44 -15.29 2.08
N GLY A 291 -37.91 -14.57 1.06
CA GLY A 291 -37.70 -14.95 -0.34
C GLY A 291 -36.23 -14.82 -0.74
N ALA A 292 -35.60 -13.71 -0.35
CA ALA A 292 -34.17 -13.47 -0.58
C ALA A 292 -33.31 -14.53 0.13
N LEU A 293 -33.54 -14.80 1.42
CA LEU A 293 -32.77 -15.79 2.18
C LEU A 293 -32.92 -17.20 1.57
N LYS A 294 -34.14 -17.59 1.19
CA LYS A 294 -34.39 -18.90 0.56
C LYS A 294 -33.63 -19.08 -0.76
N LEU A 295 -33.53 -18.02 -1.58
CA LEU A 295 -32.75 -18.06 -2.82
C LEU A 295 -31.26 -18.21 -2.53
N LEU A 296 -30.74 -17.38 -1.62
CA LEU A 296 -29.31 -17.38 -1.27
C LEU A 296 -28.86 -18.67 -0.58
N ASP A 297 -29.74 -19.28 0.22
CA ASP A 297 -29.45 -20.51 0.95
C ASP A 297 -29.80 -21.79 0.18
N GLY A 298 -30.58 -21.68 -0.90
CA GLY A 298 -31.14 -22.83 -1.62
C GLY A 298 -30.11 -23.74 -2.32
N ARG A 299 -28.89 -23.24 -2.56
CA ARG A 299 -27.82 -23.95 -3.27
C ARG A 299 -26.47 -23.78 -2.56
N ASP A 300 -25.49 -24.54 -3.01
CA ASP A 300 -24.09 -24.43 -2.58
C ASP A 300 -23.25 -23.83 -3.71
N TYR A 301 -22.47 -22.81 -3.39
CA TYR A 301 -21.61 -22.08 -4.32
C TYR A 301 -20.41 -21.49 -3.57
N PRO A 302 -19.26 -21.23 -4.23
CA PRO A 302 -17.98 -21.00 -3.55
C PRO A 302 -17.96 -19.86 -2.52
N THR A 303 -18.76 -18.81 -2.72
CA THR A 303 -18.79 -17.58 -1.91
C THR A 303 -20.08 -17.44 -1.08
N LYS A 304 -20.84 -18.53 -0.88
CA LYS A 304 -22.14 -18.52 -0.20
C LYS A 304 -22.14 -17.79 1.14
N MET A 305 -21.14 -18.04 1.99
CA MET A 305 -21.05 -17.39 3.29
C MET A 305 -20.97 -15.86 3.17
N ARG A 306 -20.18 -15.35 2.22
CA ARG A 306 -20.09 -13.90 1.95
C ARG A 306 -21.43 -13.31 1.51
N TRP A 307 -22.18 -14.01 0.66
CA TRP A 307 -23.51 -13.56 0.24
C TRP A 307 -24.50 -13.53 1.40
N LEU A 308 -24.50 -14.56 2.27
CA LEU A 308 -25.35 -14.59 3.46
C LEU A 308 -24.98 -13.50 4.47
N PHE A 309 -23.70 -13.20 4.66
CA PHE A 309 -23.30 -12.05 5.47
C PHE A 309 -23.76 -10.73 4.87
N THR A 310 -23.63 -10.54 3.56
CA THR A 310 -24.10 -9.31 2.91
C THR A 310 -25.63 -9.18 2.93
N PHE A 311 -26.37 -10.29 2.98
CA PHE A 311 -27.80 -10.26 3.32
C PHE A 311 -28.03 -9.65 4.70
N HIS A 312 -27.27 -10.05 5.71
CA HIS A 312 -27.35 -9.43 7.03
C HIS A 312 -26.88 -7.98 7.04
N GLU A 313 -25.91 -7.57 6.22
CA GLU A 313 -25.53 -6.16 6.08
C GLU A 313 -26.69 -5.34 5.51
N ALA A 314 -27.31 -5.81 4.43
CA ALA A 314 -28.37 -5.13 3.69
C ALA A 314 -29.77 -5.20 4.34
N LEU A 315 -29.97 -6.09 5.33
CA LEU A 315 -31.27 -6.26 5.98
C LEU A 315 -31.72 -4.95 6.67
N PRO A 316 -32.95 -4.45 6.44
CA PRO A 316 -33.48 -3.30 7.17
C PRO A 316 -33.53 -3.54 8.69
N ALA A 317 -33.42 -2.48 9.49
CA ALA A 317 -33.44 -2.61 10.95
C ALA A 317 -34.81 -3.08 11.48
N GLU A 318 -35.90 -2.78 10.75
CA GLU A 318 -37.25 -3.20 11.09
C GLU A 318 -37.46 -4.71 10.93
N ASP A 319 -36.65 -5.34 10.07
CA ASP A 319 -36.69 -6.78 9.79
C ASP A 319 -35.69 -7.57 10.63
N ALA A 320 -34.90 -6.90 11.49
CA ALA A 320 -33.99 -7.55 12.42
C ALA A 320 -34.76 -8.08 13.64
N ASP A 321 -34.81 -9.39 13.79
CA ASP A 321 -35.43 -10.09 14.92
C ASP A 321 -34.51 -11.19 15.51
N GLU A 322 -35.01 -11.90 16.52
CA GLU A 322 -34.25 -12.97 17.19
C GLU A 322 -33.87 -14.12 16.25
N GLU A 323 -34.70 -14.41 15.24
CA GLU A 323 -34.42 -15.44 14.24
C GLU A 323 -33.22 -15.04 13.37
N MET A 324 -33.23 -13.80 12.87
CA MET A 324 -32.13 -13.27 12.07
C MET A 324 -30.83 -13.14 12.88
N LEU A 325 -30.93 -12.75 14.15
CA LEU A 325 -29.77 -12.69 15.04
C LEU A 325 -29.18 -14.08 15.30
N ALA A 326 -30.02 -15.08 15.56
CA ALA A 326 -29.57 -16.47 15.74
C ALA A 326 -28.90 -17.02 14.48
N HIS A 327 -29.48 -16.75 13.30
CA HIS A 327 -28.87 -17.11 12.02
C HIS A 327 -27.50 -16.44 11.83
N LEU A 328 -27.38 -15.15 12.14
CA LEU A 328 -26.12 -14.41 12.05
C LEU A 328 -25.02 -14.99 12.95
N TYR A 329 -25.35 -15.36 14.21
CA TYR A 329 -24.38 -16.03 15.08
C TYR A 329 -23.92 -17.37 14.49
N GLY A 330 -24.84 -18.16 13.94
CA GLY A 330 -24.51 -19.40 13.24
C GLY A 330 -23.55 -19.18 12.06
N LEU A 331 -23.71 -18.09 11.30
CA LEU A 331 -22.79 -17.73 10.22
C LEU A 331 -21.38 -17.43 10.75
N TYR A 332 -21.24 -16.62 11.80
CA TYR A 332 -19.93 -16.33 12.40
C TYR A 332 -19.24 -17.58 12.96
N GLU A 333 -20.00 -18.49 13.55
CA GLU A 333 -19.48 -19.77 14.04
C GLU A 333 -19.02 -20.69 12.90
N ALA A 334 -19.74 -20.74 11.79
CA ALA A 334 -19.47 -21.64 10.67
C ALA A 334 -18.42 -21.12 9.67
N ALA A 335 -18.40 -19.82 9.38
CA ALA A 335 -17.60 -19.27 8.28
C ALA A 335 -16.09 -19.22 8.56
N GLU A 336 -15.29 -19.29 7.50
CA GLU A 336 -13.87 -18.92 7.53
C GLU A 336 -13.71 -17.40 7.50
N GLY A 337 -12.60 -16.87 8.00
CA GLY A 337 -12.41 -15.42 8.11
C GLY A 337 -12.41 -14.69 6.77
N LYS A 338 -12.04 -15.37 5.66
CA LYS A 338 -12.04 -14.81 4.31
C LYS A 338 -13.44 -14.46 3.79
N ASP A 339 -14.47 -15.09 4.34
CA ASP A 339 -15.87 -14.93 3.93
C ASP A 339 -16.63 -13.96 4.84
N MET A 340 -16.06 -13.58 5.98
CA MET A 340 -16.67 -12.67 6.95
C MET A 340 -16.57 -11.20 6.52
N PRO A 341 -17.52 -10.34 6.94
CA PRO A 341 -17.45 -8.90 6.71
C PRO A 341 -16.25 -8.28 7.40
N SER A 342 -15.59 -7.34 6.71
CA SER A 342 -14.53 -6.54 7.31
C SER A 342 -15.07 -5.41 8.18
N LYS A 343 -16.28 -4.89 7.89
CA LYS A 343 -16.95 -3.86 8.68
C LYS A 343 -18.08 -4.48 9.51
N LEU A 344 -18.13 -4.11 10.78
CA LEU A 344 -19.10 -4.67 11.73
C LEU A 344 -20.27 -3.71 12.03
N ASP A 345 -20.33 -2.54 11.39
CA ASP A 345 -21.32 -1.49 11.68
C ASP A 345 -22.77 -1.97 11.60
N TYR A 346 -23.07 -2.89 10.69
CA TYR A 346 -24.40 -3.48 10.55
C TYR A 346 -24.88 -4.24 11.80
N LEU A 347 -23.98 -4.59 12.74
CA LEU A 347 -24.35 -5.21 14.01
C LEU A 347 -25.12 -4.25 14.93
N LEU A 348 -24.98 -2.93 14.75
CA LEU A 348 -25.61 -1.92 15.60
C LEU A 348 -27.14 -2.03 15.61
N LYS A 349 -27.76 -2.47 14.51
CA LYS A 349 -29.22 -2.68 14.46
C LYS A 349 -29.72 -3.83 15.33
N TYR A 350 -28.84 -4.72 15.78
CA TYR A 350 -29.17 -5.84 16.66
C TYR A 350 -29.01 -5.51 18.15
N LEU A 351 -28.55 -4.29 18.51
CA LEU A 351 -28.31 -3.91 19.91
C LEU A 351 -29.57 -3.94 20.78
N SER A 352 -30.74 -3.66 20.20
CA SER A 352 -32.03 -3.73 20.91
C SER A 352 -32.44 -5.16 21.30
N LEU A 353 -31.89 -6.17 20.60
CA LEU A 353 -32.14 -7.59 20.83
C LEU A 353 -31.07 -8.20 21.74
N ASP A 354 -29.82 -7.78 21.57
CA ASP A 354 -28.67 -8.21 22.37
C ASP A 354 -27.63 -7.09 22.46
N GLU A 355 -27.60 -6.40 23.61
CA GLU A 355 -26.65 -5.31 23.89
C GLU A 355 -25.18 -5.74 23.76
N ARG A 356 -24.90 -7.05 23.84
CA ARG A 356 -23.55 -7.63 23.74
C ARG A 356 -23.25 -8.21 22.35
N VAL A 357 -24.08 -7.97 21.34
CA VAL A 357 -23.91 -8.54 19.99
C VAL A 357 -22.53 -8.26 19.40
N VAL A 358 -22.05 -7.01 19.50
CA VAL A 358 -20.74 -6.62 18.97
C VAL A 358 -19.62 -7.35 19.73
N ALA A 359 -19.66 -7.36 21.06
CA ALA A 359 -18.66 -8.03 21.88
C ALA A 359 -18.62 -9.55 21.62
N LYS A 360 -19.78 -10.20 21.47
CA LYS A 360 -19.87 -11.64 21.15
C LYS A 360 -19.27 -11.95 19.78
N VAL A 361 -19.63 -11.18 18.75
CA VAL A 361 -19.06 -11.36 17.41
C VAL A 361 -17.54 -11.15 17.43
N VAL A 362 -17.07 -10.08 18.06
CA VAL A 362 -15.62 -9.81 18.19
C VAL A 362 -14.91 -10.94 18.92
N ALA A 363 -15.49 -11.51 19.98
CA ALA A 363 -14.94 -12.67 20.67
C ALA A 363 -14.82 -13.90 19.76
N ILE A 364 -15.82 -14.17 18.92
CA ILE A 364 -15.77 -15.26 17.93
C ILE A 364 -14.64 -15.02 16.93
N VAL A 365 -14.55 -13.82 16.34
CA VAL A 365 -13.53 -13.46 15.35
C VAL A 365 -12.13 -13.51 15.96
N LEU A 366 -11.96 -13.01 17.19
CA LEU A 366 -10.69 -13.06 17.92
C LEU A 366 -10.24 -14.49 18.23
N ASN A 367 -11.17 -15.36 18.61
CA ASN A 367 -10.83 -16.76 18.85
C ASN A 367 -10.41 -17.45 17.53
N LYS A 368 -11.10 -17.17 16.42
CA LYS A 368 -10.75 -17.70 15.10
C LYS A 368 -9.43 -17.17 14.57
N SER A 369 -9.08 -15.91 14.87
CA SER A 369 -7.81 -15.32 14.42
C SER A 369 -6.56 -16.02 14.97
N LYS A 370 -6.71 -16.86 16.01
CA LYS A 370 -5.63 -17.70 16.54
C LYS A 370 -5.21 -18.82 15.58
N SER A 371 -6.12 -19.27 14.71
CA SER A 371 -5.87 -20.32 13.70
C SER A 371 -6.01 -19.84 12.26
N ASP A 372 -6.76 -18.76 12.02
CA ASP A 372 -7.06 -18.23 10.70
C ASP A 372 -6.60 -16.77 10.59
N SER A 373 -5.52 -16.54 9.85
CA SER A 373 -4.96 -15.19 9.67
C SER A 373 -5.87 -14.22 8.93
N SER A 374 -6.86 -14.72 8.17
CA SER A 374 -7.78 -13.85 7.42
C SER A 374 -8.68 -13.03 8.37
N CYS A 375 -8.98 -13.54 9.57
CA CYS A 375 -9.72 -12.80 10.60
C CYS A 375 -9.00 -11.55 11.11
N LEU A 376 -7.66 -11.45 10.96
CA LEU A 376 -6.88 -10.31 11.45
C LEU A 376 -7.29 -9.00 10.76
N HIS A 377 -7.70 -9.07 9.49
CA HIS A 377 -8.16 -7.89 8.76
C HIS A 377 -9.47 -7.33 9.35
N ILE A 378 -10.35 -8.19 9.84
CA ILE A 378 -11.62 -7.79 10.47
C ILE A 378 -11.35 -7.05 11.79
N LEU A 379 -10.50 -7.64 12.64
CA LEU A 379 -10.08 -7.00 13.91
C LEU A 379 -9.35 -5.68 13.68
N THR A 380 -8.59 -5.59 12.60
CA THR A 380 -7.92 -4.36 12.15
C THR A 380 -8.93 -3.27 11.79
N MET A 381 -9.92 -3.63 10.97
CA MET A 381 -10.94 -2.70 10.48
C MET A 381 -11.88 -2.20 11.58
N LEU A 382 -12.03 -2.97 12.67
CA LEU A 382 -12.76 -2.52 13.86
C LEU A 382 -12.25 -1.15 14.34
N PHE A 383 -10.93 -0.95 14.39
CA PHE A 383 -10.31 0.28 14.90
C PHE A 383 -10.07 1.37 13.83
N ASN A 384 -10.77 1.29 12.70
CA ASN A 384 -10.73 2.33 11.68
C ASN A 384 -11.53 3.56 12.16
N PRO A 385 -10.99 4.79 12.10
CA PRO A 385 -11.70 5.98 12.60
C PRO A 385 -12.97 6.33 11.82
N HIS A 386 -13.19 5.73 10.65
CA HIS A 386 -14.34 5.99 9.78
C HIS A 386 -15.49 4.99 9.93
N VAL A 387 -15.42 4.02 10.85
CA VAL A 387 -16.55 3.10 11.11
C VAL A 387 -17.52 3.67 12.14
N GLU A 388 -18.81 3.33 12.01
CA GLU A 388 -19.88 3.84 12.87
C GLU A 388 -19.79 3.30 14.32
N ILE A 389 -19.20 2.12 14.50
CA ILE A 389 -18.93 1.53 15.82
C ILE A 389 -17.87 2.30 16.61
N ALA A 390 -16.93 2.99 15.95
CA ALA A 390 -15.79 3.63 16.60
C ALA A 390 -16.17 4.61 17.74
N PRO A 391 -17.15 5.51 17.59
CA PRO A 391 -17.57 6.37 18.70
C PRO A 391 -18.24 5.63 19.88
N LEU A 392 -18.75 4.41 19.66
CA LEU A 392 -19.51 3.63 20.65
C LEU A 392 -18.64 2.62 21.42
N PHE A 393 -17.33 2.55 21.15
CA PHE A 393 -16.47 1.51 21.73
C PHE A 393 -16.55 1.38 23.24
N PHE A 394 -16.62 2.50 23.94
CA PHE A 394 -16.74 2.49 25.40
C PHE A 394 -18.02 1.75 25.83
N GLU A 395 -19.16 2.13 25.28
CA GLU A 395 -20.46 1.55 25.61
C GLU A 395 -20.52 0.06 25.25
N LEU A 396 -19.96 -0.31 24.08
CA LEU A 396 -19.99 -1.68 23.56
C LEU A 396 -19.06 -2.65 24.32
N PHE A 397 -18.01 -2.14 24.97
CA PHE A 397 -16.98 -2.97 25.60
C PHE A 397 -16.74 -2.67 27.08
N ILE A 398 -17.53 -1.81 27.73
CA ILE A 398 -17.34 -1.43 29.14
C ILE A 398 -17.27 -2.65 30.09
N GLU A 399 -18.09 -3.67 29.84
CA GLU A 399 -18.11 -4.92 30.62
C GLU A 399 -17.05 -5.94 30.16
N ASN A 400 -16.36 -5.68 29.05
CA ASN A 400 -15.44 -6.60 28.38
C ASN A 400 -14.12 -5.91 28.01
N LEU A 401 -13.58 -5.07 28.90
CA LEU A 401 -12.33 -4.32 28.65
C LEU A 401 -11.16 -5.24 28.26
N GLU A 402 -11.04 -6.42 28.89
CA GLU A 402 -10.00 -7.39 28.56
C GLU A 402 -10.13 -7.96 27.14
N LEU A 403 -11.37 -8.16 26.66
CA LEU A 403 -11.61 -8.55 25.27
C LEU A 403 -11.16 -7.44 24.31
N LEU A 404 -11.47 -6.19 24.64
CA LEU A 404 -11.06 -5.04 23.83
C LEU A 404 -9.53 -4.92 23.78
N LYS A 405 -8.83 -5.08 24.90
CA LYS A 405 -7.36 -5.11 24.95
C LYS A 405 -6.78 -6.25 24.12
N GLU A 406 -7.22 -7.49 24.32
CA GLU A 406 -6.72 -8.65 23.56
C GLU A 406 -6.97 -8.45 22.05
N THR A 407 -8.14 -7.91 21.68
CA THR A 407 -8.48 -7.57 20.30
C THR A 407 -7.56 -6.48 19.75
N TYR A 408 -7.32 -5.41 20.51
CA TYR A 408 -6.48 -4.29 20.12
C TYR A 408 -5.03 -4.72 19.88
N LEU A 409 -4.46 -5.49 20.81
CA LEU A 409 -3.12 -6.05 20.66
C LEU A 409 -3.05 -7.03 19.48
N THR A 410 -4.04 -7.91 19.32
CA THR A 410 -4.08 -8.87 18.20
C THR A 410 -4.16 -8.15 16.85
N ALA A 411 -4.99 -7.11 16.73
CA ALA A 411 -5.09 -6.29 15.54
C ALA A 411 -3.77 -5.55 15.24
N GLY A 412 -3.06 -5.08 16.28
CA GLY A 412 -1.78 -4.40 16.15
C GLY A 412 -0.64 -5.25 15.55
N ASN A 413 -0.78 -6.58 15.51
CA ASN A 413 0.18 -7.48 14.83
C ASN A 413 0.02 -7.48 13.32
N ALA A 414 -1.18 -7.20 12.81
CA ALA A 414 -1.39 -7.02 11.38
C ALA A 414 -0.84 -5.64 11.02
N ARG A 415 0.20 -5.58 10.17
CA ARG A 415 0.89 -4.34 9.74
C ARG A 415 -0.07 -3.29 9.16
N SER A 416 -0.74 -2.54 10.02
CA SER A 416 -1.85 -1.66 9.68
C SER A 416 -1.78 -0.38 10.49
N HIS A 417 -2.23 0.73 9.91
CA HIS A 417 -2.25 2.06 10.53
C HIS A 417 -3.51 2.26 11.39
N ASN A 418 -3.89 1.24 12.16
CA ASN A 418 -5.09 1.30 13.00
C ASN A 418 -4.89 2.31 14.12
N ASP A 419 -5.96 3.04 14.44
CA ASP A 419 -5.98 3.98 15.56
C ASP A 419 -4.77 4.94 15.56
N TYR A 420 -4.43 5.48 14.37
CA TYR A 420 -3.28 6.37 14.19
C TYR A 420 -3.32 7.60 15.11
N ASN A 421 -4.52 8.15 15.36
CA ASN A 421 -4.72 9.28 16.27
C ASN A 421 -4.79 8.86 17.75
N GLY A 422 -4.74 7.56 18.05
CA GLY A 422 -4.71 7.02 19.41
C GLY A 422 -6.00 7.17 20.21
N ARG A 423 -7.16 7.34 19.57
CA ARG A 423 -8.44 7.50 20.27
C ARG A 423 -8.82 6.26 21.07
N VAL A 424 -8.66 5.07 20.49
CA VAL A 424 -8.95 3.81 21.19
C VAL A 424 -7.88 3.53 22.24
N PHE A 425 -6.62 3.84 21.93
CA PHE A 425 -5.52 3.75 22.89
C PHE A 425 -5.75 4.64 24.11
N GLU A 426 -6.22 5.87 23.90
CA GLU A 426 -6.58 6.81 24.96
C GLU A 426 -7.69 6.23 25.84
N LEU A 427 -8.76 5.70 25.23
CA LEU A 427 -9.85 5.05 25.96
C LEU A 427 -9.34 3.89 26.84
N LEU A 428 -8.41 3.08 26.33
CA LEU A 428 -7.83 1.97 27.08
C LEU A 428 -6.99 2.47 28.26
N ILE A 429 -6.20 3.54 28.09
CA ILE A 429 -5.42 4.15 29.18
C ILE A 429 -6.31 4.80 30.23
N GLU A 430 -7.41 5.45 29.82
CA GLU A 430 -8.35 6.08 30.75
C GLU A 430 -9.00 5.08 31.71
N ASN A 431 -9.27 3.88 31.21
CA ASN A 431 -9.91 2.82 31.99
C ASN A 431 -8.90 1.87 32.65
N ASP A 432 -7.68 1.78 32.11
CA ASP A 432 -6.56 1.09 32.70
C ASP A 432 -5.23 1.82 32.42
N PRO A 433 -4.76 2.67 33.35
CA PRO A 433 -3.52 3.42 33.19
C PRO A 433 -2.24 2.56 33.06
N ASP A 434 -2.29 1.26 33.36
CA ASP A 434 -1.16 0.34 33.17
C ASP A 434 -1.10 -0.27 31.76
N PHE A 435 -2.18 -0.13 30.98
CA PHE A 435 -2.24 -0.63 29.61
C PHE A 435 -1.10 -0.12 28.72
N ILE A 436 -0.62 1.12 28.92
CA ILE A 436 0.50 1.64 28.13
C ILE A 436 1.79 0.84 28.34
N ALA A 437 2.05 0.39 29.57
CA ALA A 437 3.21 -0.44 29.87
C ALA A 437 3.04 -1.85 29.31
N GLU A 438 1.81 -2.41 29.41
CA GLU A 438 1.43 -3.68 28.79
C GLU A 438 1.63 -3.65 27.26
N TYR A 439 1.19 -2.58 26.61
CA TYR A 439 1.35 -2.39 25.17
C TYR A 439 2.82 -2.34 24.75
N VAL A 440 3.65 -1.60 25.49
CA VAL A 440 5.11 -1.57 25.25
C VAL A 440 5.70 -2.97 25.39
N ASP A 441 5.37 -3.69 26.47
CA ASP A 441 5.85 -5.06 26.70
C ASP A 441 5.42 -6.02 25.59
N TRP A 442 4.17 -5.91 25.15
CA TRP A 442 3.63 -6.68 24.05
C TRP A 442 4.36 -6.39 22.72
N LYS A 443 4.69 -5.11 22.42
CA LYS A 443 5.45 -4.73 21.22
C LYS A 443 6.83 -5.41 21.20
N TYR A 444 7.58 -5.34 22.30
CA TYR A 444 8.88 -6.00 22.39
C TYR A 444 8.77 -7.52 22.31
N LYS A 445 7.78 -8.11 22.98
CA LYS A 445 7.54 -9.57 22.96
C LYS A 445 7.22 -10.09 21.56
N THR A 446 6.54 -9.31 20.75
CA THR A 446 6.08 -9.74 19.42
C THR A 446 7.03 -9.35 18.29
N ALA A 447 8.07 -8.56 18.59
CA ALA A 447 9.07 -8.18 17.62
C ALA A 447 9.89 -9.39 17.17
N ALA A 448 9.77 -9.76 15.88
CA ALA A 448 10.44 -10.94 15.32
C ALA A 448 11.97 -10.93 15.49
N GLN A 449 12.59 -9.75 15.57
CA GLN A 449 14.03 -9.59 15.71
C GLN A 449 14.49 -9.42 17.17
N GLY A 450 13.56 -9.39 18.13
CA GLY A 450 13.85 -9.16 19.55
C GLY A 450 14.15 -7.70 19.92
N TRP A 451 14.01 -6.78 18.96
CA TRP A 451 14.14 -5.33 19.14
C TRP A 451 13.15 -4.61 18.23
N ILE A 452 12.81 -3.38 18.60
CA ILE A 452 11.98 -2.46 17.81
C ILE A 452 12.69 -1.12 17.72
N ASN A 453 12.31 -0.32 16.73
CA ASN A 453 12.78 1.06 16.56
C ASN A 453 11.59 1.99 16.31
N SER A 454 11.87 3.29 16.25
CA SER A 454 10.81 4.29 16.07
C SER A 454 10.05 4.23 14.73
N TYR A 455 10.51 3.43 13.74
CA TYR A 455 9.78 3.23 12.49
C TYR A 455 8.75 2.10 12.55
N ASP A 456 8.81 1.26 13.59
CA ASP A 456 7.94 0.09 13.78
C ASP A 456 6.59 0.46 14.43
N ASP A 457 6.43 1.70 14.91
CA ASP A 457 5.18 2.24 15.41
C ASP A 457 4.95 3.64 14.85
N GLN A 458 3.81 3.81 14.20
CA GLN A 458 3.46 5.03 13.50
C GLN A 458 2.35 5.81 14.22
N ARG A 459 1.88 5.37 15.39
CA ARG A 459 0.84 6.08 16.13
C ARG A 459 1.32 7.50 16.50
N ASN A 460 0.41 8.46 16.38
CA ASN A 460 0.62 9.79 16.91
C ASN A 460 0.30 9.79 18.42
N TYR A 461 1.34 9.92 19.25
CA TYR A 461 1.21 9.95 20.72
C TYR A 461 1.00 11.36 21.29
N SER A 462 0.80 12.40 20.46
CA SER A 462 0.56 13.78 20.91
C SER A 462 -0.57 13.90 21.94
N PHE A 463 -1.63 13.07 21.83
CA PHE A 463 -2.75 13.10 22.77
C PHE A 463 -2.31 12.87 24.22
N ILE A 464 -1.29 12.02 24.47
CA ILE A 464 -0.77 11.75 25.83
C ILE A 464 -0.32 13.05 26.50
N TRP A 465 0.40 13.91 25.77
CA TRP A 465 0.93 15.16 26.30
C TRP A 465 -0.16 16.17 26.65
N LEU A 466 -1.32 16.10 25.99
CA LEU A 466 -2.45 17.00 26.25
C LEU A 466 -3.26 16.60 27.49
N ARG A 467 -3.09 15.37 27.99
CA ARG A 467 -3.76 14.89 29.20
C ARG A 467 -3.25 15.55 30.48
N ALA A 468 -4.11 15.64 31.49
CA ALA A 468 -3.74 16.18 32.79
C ALA A 468 -2.69 15.31 33.52
N ASP A 469 -2.75 14.00 33.33
CA ASP A 469 -1.89 12.96 33.94
C ASP A 469 -0.67 12.59 33.08
N HIS A 470 -0.34 13.38 32.04
CA HIS A 470 0.73 13.09 31.07
C HIS A 470 2.07 12.72 31.71
N GLN A 471 2.44 13.34 32.84
CA GLN A 471 3.70 13.04 33.53
C GLN A 471 3.74 11.60 34.04
N GLU A 472 2.66 11.13 34.67
CA GLU A 472 2.58 9.78 35.23
C GLU A 472 2.59 8.74 34.11
N ILE A 473 1.83 8.97 33.05
CA ILE A 473 1.81 8.09 31.88
C ILE A 473 3.20 8.01 31.25
N MET A 474 3.86 9.14 31.05
CA MET A 474 5.19 9.19 30.41
C MET A 474 6.30 8.62 31.29
N ASP A 475 6.16 8.66 32.62
CA ASP A 475 7.06 7.95 33.54
C ASP A 475 6.98 6.43 33.33
N LYS A 476 5.76 5.88 33.18
CA LYS A 476 5.57 4.45 32.85
C LYS A 476 6.16 4.09 31.48
N VAL A 477 5.98 4.95 30.48
CA VAL A 477 6.54 4.74 29.13
C VAL A 477 8.05 4.70 29.17
N ILE A 478 8.71 5.72 29.74
CA ILE A 478 10.16 5.79 29.77
C ILE A 478 10.75 4.58 30.48
N GLU A 479 10.21 4.19 31.63
CA GLU A 479 10.74 3.07 32.39
C GLU A 479 10.51 1.75 31.67
N SER A 480 9.32 1.53 31.10
CA SER A 480 9.01 0.31 30.35
C SER A 480 9.90 0.17 29.10
N VAL A 481 10.03 1.22 28.30
CA VAL A 481 10.88 1.19 27.09
C VAL A 481 12.36 1.03 27.46
N TYR A 482 12.85 1.81 28.43
CA TYR A 482 14.26 1.74 28.83
C TYR A 482 14.63 0.36 29.40
N ARG A 483 13.72 -0.29 30.13
CA ARG A 483 13.92 -1.66 30.64
C ARG A 483 14.26 -2.65 29.53
N HIS A 484 13.66 -2.51 28.34
CA HIS A 484 13.95 -3.36 27.18
C HIS A 484 15.17 -2.89 26.38
N GLU A 485 15.39 -1.58 26.29
CA GLU A 485 16.46 -1.04 25.42
C GLU A 485 17.83 -0.90 26.12
N ARG A 486 17.90 -0.89 27.47
CA ARG A 486 19.14 -0.56 28.22
C ARG A 486 20.37 -1.39 27.88
N ASP A 487 20.19 -2.63 27.44
CA ASP A 487 21.27 -3.57 27.14
C ASP A 487 21.74 -3.49 25.67
N HIS A 488 21.17 -2.59 24.87
CA HIS A 488 21.54 -2.41 23.47
C HIS A 488 22.87 -1.68 23.32
N SER A 489 23.70 -2.16 22.38
CA SER A 489 25.02 -1.57 22.12
C SER A 489 24.97 -0.20 21.42
N ALA A 490 23.89 0.09 20.68
CA ALA A 490 23.73 1.35 19.93
C ALA A 490 22.24 1.72 19.76
N TYR A 491 21.94 3.02 19.81
CA TYR A 491 20.60 3.60 19.71
C TYR A 491 20.49 4.46 18.44
N ILE A 492 20.35 3.82 17.28
CA ILE A 492 20.33 4.52 16.00
C ILE A 492 18.97 5.21 15.78
N GLU A 493 17.88 4.63 16.29
CA GLU A 493 16.50 5.13 16.25
C GLU A 493 15.68 4.52 17.42
N PRO A 494 15.88 4.99 18.67
CA PRO A 494 15.25 4.39 19.86
C PRO A 494 13.72 4.43 19.78
N TYR A 495 13.03 3.37 20.22
CA TYR A 495 11.57 3.29 20.14
C TYR A 495 10.87 4.43 20.90
N LEU A 496 11.44 4.84 22.04
CA LEU A 496 10.92 5.93 22.87
C LEU A 496 10.69 7.24 22.07
N LYS A 497 11.42 7.43 20.97
CA LYS A 497 11.27 8.59 20.10
C LYS A 497 9.83 8.77 19.58
N CYS A 498 9.08 7.70 19.32
CA CYS A 498 7.68 7.77 18.85
C CYS A 498 6.78 8.59 19.78
N PHE A 499 7.07 8.60 21.08
CA PHE A 499 6.28 9.32 22.07
C PHE A 499 6.56 10.82 22.11
N PHE A 500 7.65 11.29 21.48
CA PHE A 500 8.03 12.71 21.45
C PHE A 500 7.96 13.33 20.05
N LEU A 501 8.06 12.52 19.00
CA LEU A 501 8.08 12.96 17.62
C LEU A 501 7.15 12.09 16.78
N THR A 502 6.19 12.72 16.13
CA THR A 502 5.30 12.06 15.17
C THR A 502 6.04 11.90 13.84
N ARG A 503 5.84 10.77 13.16
CA ARG A 503 6.46 10.49 11.86
C ARG A 503 5.82 11.38 10.77
N GLY A 504 6.60 12.26 10.16
CA GLY A 504 6.19 13.09 9.02
C GLY A 504 6.94 14.42 8.96
N ILE A 505 6.85 15.12 7.83
CA ILE A 505 7.35 16.50 7.68
C ILE A 505 6.40 17.50 8.39
N ASP A 506 5.19 17.06 8.74
CA ASP A 506 4.06 17.97 9.03
C ASP A 506 3.71 18.15 10.52
N HIS A 507 4.33 17.43 11.45
CA HIS A 507 4.06 17.63 12.88
C HIS A 507 5.33 17.75 13.72
N VAL A 508 5.79 18.99 13.86
CA VAL A 508 6.73 19.37 14.93
C VAL A 508 5.88 19.71 16.15
N PRO A 509 6.16 19.15 17.36
CA PRO A 509 5.44 19.56 18.56
C PRO A 509 5.52 21.07 18.74
N GLU A 510 4.37 21.70 18.91
CA GLU A 510 4.23 23.15 19.11
C GLU A 510 3.26 23.46 20.26
N GLY A 511 3.27 24.71 20.72
CA GLY A 511 2.40 25.17 21.80
C GLY A 511 2.54 24.33 23.09
N GLU A 512 1.40 23.95 23.64
CA GLU A 512 1.28 23.26 24.93
C GLU A 512 1.95 21.87 24.95
N GLU A 513 1.84 21.10 23.86
CA GLU A 513 2.48 19.78 23.76
C GLU A 513 3.99 19.89 23.97
N ARG A 514 4.62 20.81 23.22
CA ARG A 514 6.06 21.03 23.30
C ARG A 514 6.50 21.49 24.68
N GLU A 515 5.76 22.41 25.28
CA GLU A 515 6.06 22.92 26.62
C GLU A 515 6.02 21.80 27.66
N ARG A 516 5.00 20.96 27.63
CA ARG A 516 4.86 19.81 28.55
C ARG A 516 5.95 18.76 28.34
N GLN A 517 6.30 18.45 27.09
CA GLN A 517 7.44 17.59 26.78
C GLN A 517 8.76 18.15 27.33
N ASP A 518 8.99 19.46 27.16
CA ASP A 518 10.21 20.12 27.63
C ASP A 518 10.30 20.13 29.15
N ILE A 519 9.21 20.45 29.85
CA ILE A 519 9.12 20.39 31.32
C ILE A 519 9.43 18.97 31.82
N PHE A 520 8.81 17.96 31.20
CA PHE A 520 9.01 16.57 31.57
C PHE A 520 10.48 16.14 31.37
N LEU A 521 11.08 16.42 30.21
CA LEU A 521 12.47 16.07 29.93
C LEU A 521 13.46 16.80 30.83
N LEU A 522 13.22 18.08 31.13
CA LEU A 522 14.04 18.85 32.07
C LEU A 522 14.01 18.24 33.48
N ARG A 523 12.82 17.84 33.95
CA ARG A 523 12.64 17.14 35.23
C ARG A 523 13.43 15.83 35.25
N ILE A 524 13.27 15.00 34.23
CA ILE A 524 13.97 13.70 34.12
C ILE A 524 15.49 13.87 34.09
N ILE A 525 15.99 14.89 33.38
CA ILE A 525 17.42 15.22 33.35
C ILE A 525 17.91 15.63 34.75
N ASP A 526 17.14 16.43 35.48
CA ASP A 526 17.50 16.83 36.84
C ASP A 526 17.61 15.64 37.79
N GLU A 527 16.60 14.75 37.75
CA GLU A 527 16.49 13.58 38.62
C GLU A 527 17.55 12.52 38.30
N ARG A 528 17.84 12.27 37.02
CA ARG A 528 18.68 11.15 36.57
C ARG A 528 20.02 11.55 35.97
N SER A 529 20.45 12.81 36.09
CA SER A 529 21.73 13.31 35.52
C SER A 529 22.98 12.48 35.86
N GLN A 530 22.98 11.75 36.99
CA GLN A 530 24.12 10.93 37.42
C GLN A 530 24.08 9.49 36.84
N ASP A 531 22.93 9.04 36.36
CA ASP A 531 22.77 7.77 35.67
C ASP A 531 23.26 7.91 34.22
N THR A 532 24.49 7.49 34.00
CA THR A 532 25.18 7.73 32.72
C THR A 532 24.57 6.92 31.58
N ASP A 533 24.08 5.70 31.85
CA ASP A 533 23.55 4.82 30.82
C ASP A 533 22.13 5.26 30.43
N PHE A 534 21.31 5.64 31.40
CA PHE A 534 19.99 6.22 31.12
C PHE A 534 20.10 7.56 30.38
N ILE A 535 20.96 8.47 30.82
CA ILE A 535 21.10 9.77 30.15
C ILE A 535 21.66 9.61 28.73
N LYS A 536 22.62 8.69 28.52
CA LYS A 536 23.09 8.34 27.17
C LYS A 536 21.91 7.93 26.28
N TYR A 537 21.05 7.05 26.80
CA TYR A 537 19.86 6.60 26.10
C TYR A 537 18.90 7.76 25.80
N LEU A 538 18.55 8.57 26.81
CA LEU A 538 17.65 9.71 26.64
C LEU A 538 18.16 10.71 25.59
N PHE A 539 19.47 10.98 25.58
CA PHE A 539 20.07 11.87 24.59
C PHE A 539 20.06 11.29 23.17
N SER A 540 19.96 9.97 23.01
CA SER A 540 19.74 9.38 21.68
C SER A 540 18.36 9.75 21.09
N VAL A 541 17.35 9.96 21.94
CA VAL A 541 16.04 10.52 21.52
C VAL A 541 16.17 12.02 21.23
N ILE A 542 16.73 12.78 22.18
CA ILE A 542 16.87 14.25 22.09
C ILE A 542 17.68 14.66 20.84
N ALA A 543 18.64 13.84 20.40
CA ALA A 543 19.44 14.08 19.21
C ALA A 543 18.62 14.42 17.95
N HIS A 544 17.38 13.92 17.86
CA HIS A 544 16.45 14.14 16.74
C HIS A 544 15.62 15.43 16.84
N PHE A 545 15.72 16.19 17.92
CA PHE A 545 15.01 17.47 18.06
C PHE A 545 15.69 18.61 17.31
N GLN A 546 14.95 19.71 17.13
CA GLN A 546 15.49 20.94 16.56
C GLN A 546 16.68 21.48 17.37
N PRO A 547 17.68 22.12 16.72
CA PRO A 547 18.92 22.58 17.36
C PRO A 547 18.71 23.39 18.65
N GLU A 548 17.75 24.31 18.65
CA GLU A 548 17.45 25.20 19.79
C GLU A 548 16.90 24.39 20.96
N ARG A 549 16.04 23.41 20.67
CA ARG A 549 15.45 22.51 21.66
C ARG A 549 16.50 21.54 22.24
N ARG A 550 17.48 21.11 21.45
CA ARG A 550 18.61 20.30 21.96
C ARG A 550 19.53 21.11 22.87
N TYR A 551 19.79 22.37 22.50
CA TYR A 551 20.68 23.25 23.26
C TYR A 551 20.24 23.39 24.73
N GLN A 552 18.95 23.60 25.00
CA GLN A 552 18.44 23.71 26.38
C GLN A 552 18.68 22.45 27.22
N PHE A 553 18.50 21.26 26.64
CA PHE A 553 18.70 20.01 27.36
C PHE A 553 20.17 19.72 27.62
N ILE A 554 21.04 20.02 26.65
CA ILE A 554 22.49 19.96 26.83
C ILE A 554 22.92 20.93 27.95
N GLN A 555 22.41 22.15 27.93
CA GLN A 555 22.67 23.14 28.97
C GLN A 555 22.25 22.64 30.36
N ARG A 556 21.04 22.07 30.47
CA ARG A 556 20.53 21.53 31.75
C ARG A 556 21.40 20.37 32.25
N PHE A 557 21.73 19.41 31.37
CA PHE A 557 22.59 18.29 31.71
C PHE A 557 23.96 18.75 32.20
N VAL A 558 24.62 19.63 31.43
CA VAL A 558 25.95 20.15 31.77
C VAL A 558 25.92 20.94 33.09
N HIS A 559 24.80 21.59 33.43
CA HIS A 559 24.65 22.24 34.73
C HIS A 559 24.66 21.23 35.89
N ARG A 560 24.00 20.08 35.73
CA ARG A 560 23.85 19.03 36.75
C ARG A 560 25.00 18.03 36.81
N ASN A 561 25.62 17.72 35.67
CA ASN A 561 26.70 16.76 35.56
C ASN A 561 27.91 17.37 34.83
N LYS A 562 29.01 17.49 35.57
CA LYS A 562 30.28 18.06 35.08
C LYS A 562 31.28 17.00 34.60
N ARG A 563 30.93 15.70 34.64
CA ARG A 563 31.84 14.61 34.27
C ARG A 563 32.03 14.59 32.75
N PHE A 564 33.27 14.70 32.31
CA PHE A 564 33.61 14.68 30.88
C PHE A 564 33.27 13.34 30.21
N GLU A 565 33.52 12.22 30.89
CA GLU A 565 33.22 10.89 30.37
C GLU A 565 31.73 10.68 30.09
N ALA A 566 30.85 11.21 30.95
CA ALA A 566 29.41 11.12 30.74
C ALA A 566 28.96 11.96 29.53
N PHE A 567 29.51 13.17 29.39
CA PHE A 567 29.22 14.05 28.25
C PHE A 567 29.66 13.42 26.91
N MET A 568 30.84 12.78 26.89
CA MET A 568 31.37 12.11 25.69
C MET A 568 30.49 10.97 25.17
N ARG A 569 29.62 10.41 26.01
CA ARG A 569 28.73 9.32 25.63
C ARG A 569 27.43 9.81 24.99
N LEU A 570 27.11 11.10 25.06
CA LEU A 570 25.84 11.64 24.57
C LEU A 570 25.79 11.71 23.05
N SER A 571 24.66 11.31 22.49
CA SER A 571 24.31 11.63 21.11
C SER A 571 23.82 13.08 21.03
N LEU A 572 24.61 13.97 20.42
CA LEU A 572 24.23 15.38 20.24
C LEU A 572 23.63 15.68 18.86
N GLU A 573 23.70 14.72 17.93
CA GLU A 573 23.19 14.80 16.57
C GLU A 573 22.55 13.46 16.14
N PRO A 574 21.60 13.46 15.19
CA PRO A 574 21.01 12.24 14.66
C PRO A 574 22.05 11.33 14.00
N SER A 575 21.79 10.03 14.06
CA SER A 575 22.65 9.01 13.43
C SER A 575 22.48 8.91 11.92
N LEU A 576 21.32 9.33 11.40
CA LEU A 576 20.95 9.28 9.98
C LEU A 576 20.74 10.70 9.42
N CYS A 577 21.13 10.90 8.17
CA CYS A 577 20.95 12.17 7.45
C CYS A 577 20.73 11.89 5.96
N SER A 578 19.77 12.57 5.35
CA SER A 578 19.53 12.59 3.90
C SER A 578 19.83 13.97 3.32
N TRP A 579 20.26 14.02 2.06
CA TRP A 579 20.45 15.26 1.31
C TRP A 579 20.23 15.00 -0.17
N GLU A 580 19.94 16.06 -0.91
CA GLU A 580 19.82 16.06 -2.36
C GLU A 580 20.89 17.01 -2.92
N GLY A 581 21.63 16.59 -3.94
CA GLY A 581 22.77 17.35 -4.45
C GLY A 581 23.96 17.33 -3.48
N SER A 582 24.53 18.50 -3.18
CA SER A 582 25.73 18.64 -2.34
C SER A 582 25.43 18.47 -0.84
N MET A 583 26.30 17.75 -0.11
CA MET A 583 26.22 17.61 1.34
C MET A 583 26.68 18.87 2.11
N VAL A 584 27.35 19.81 1.43
CA VAL A 584 27.99 20.98 2.06
C VAL A 584 27.03 21.82 2.93
N PRO A 585 25.83 22.22 2.46
CA PRO A 585 24.91 23.03 3.28
C PRO A 585 24.48 22.32 4.57
N THR A 586 24.35 21.00 4.53
CA THR A 586 24.03 20.18 5.70
C THR A 586 25.17 20.18 6.71
N LEU A 587 26.43 20.09 6.26
CA LEU A 587 27.60 20.14 7.14
C LEU A 587 27.80 21.53 7.78
N GLU A 588 27.48 22.61 7.07
CA GLU A 588 27.56 23.97 7.60
C GLU A 588 26.58 24.18 8.77
N LYS A 589 25.32 23.76 8.62
CA LYS A 589 24.32 23.80 9.71
C LYS A 589 24.79 23.05 10.97
N ARG A 590 25.48 21.91 10.78
CA ARG A 590 26.05 21.14 11.89
C ARG A 590 27.15 21.91 12.62
N ILE A 591 28.07 22.54 11.88
CA ILE A 591 29.13 23.38 12.46
C ILE A 591 28.54 24.49 13.32
N ASP A 592 27.49 25.15 12.85
CA ASP A 592 26.86 26.25 13.57
C ASP A 592 26.23 25.79 14.89
N PHE A 593 25.56 24.63 14.88
CA PHE A 593 25.05 24.02 16.11
C PHE A 593 26.16 23.70 17.13
N TRP A 594 27.25 23.05 16.71
CA TRP A 594 28.35 22.72 17.63
C TRP A 594 29.03 23.97 18.19
N LYS A 595 29.24 25.01 17.38
CA LYS A 595 29.76 26.30 17.86
C LYS A 595 28.84 26.95 18.88
N ALA A 596 27.52 26.87 18.68
CA ALA A 596 26.55 27.43 19.60
C ALA A 596 26.67 26.83 21.01
N LEU A 597 27.19 25.61 21.16
CA LEU A 597 27.41 24.96 22.47
C LEU A 597 28.65 25.47 23.23
N LEU A 598 29.62 26.12 22.57
CA LEU A 598 30.87 26.58 23.20
C LEU A 598 30.67 27.50 24.42
N PRO A 599 29.73 28.48 24.40
CA PRO A 599 29.47 29.34 25.54
C PRO A 599 29.05 28.59 26.82
N LEU A 600 28.41 27.42 26.68
CA LEU A 600 28.01 26.58 27.81
C LEU A 600 29.22 26.00 28.58
N MET A 601 30.37 25.90 27.92
CA MET A 601 31.57 25.23 28.44
C MET A 601 32.64 26.21 28.95
N ASN A 602 32.29 27.48 29.16
CA ASN A 602 33.25 28.54 29.53
C ASN A 602 33.67 28.56 31.02
N THR A 603 33.43 27.47 31.75
CA THR A 603 33.89 27.34 33.15
C THR A 603 35.15 26.47 33.22
N VAL A 604 35.99 26.70 34.24
CA VAL A 604 37.22 25.90 34.45
C VAL A 604 36.91 24.40 34.55
N ALA A 605 35.77 24.04 35.13
CA ALA A 605 35.32 22.65 35.27
C ALA A 605 34.96 21.96 33.93
N LEU A 606 34.82 22.70 32.82
CA LEU A 606 34.33 22.20 31.53
C LEU A 606 35.34 22.38 30.38
N LEU A 607 36.62 22.65 30.71
CA LEU A 607 37.66 22.87 29.71
C LEU A 607 37.82 21.67 28.75
N GLN A 608 37.72 20.44 29.25
CA GLN A 608 37.79 19.23 28.42
C GLN A 608 36.60 19.13 27.45
N HIS A 609 35.39 19.47 27.90
CA HIS A 609 34.18 19.53 27.07
C HIS A 609 34.33 20.56 25.95
N LYS A 610 34.83 21.75 26.28
CA LYS A 610 35.10 22.81 25.30
C LYS A 610 36.06 22.34 24.20
N GLN A 611 37.20 21.75 24.59
CA GLN A 611 38.18 21.23 23.64
C GLN A 611 37.59 20.13 22.73
N HIS A 612 36.70 19.28 23.25
CA HIS A 612 36.03 18.26 22.44
C HIS A 612 35.15 18.88 21.34
N ILE A 613 34.33 19.89 21.69
CA ILE A 613 33.48 20.61 20.74
C ILE A 613 34.33 21.29 19.65
N GLU A 614 35.41 21.96 20.03
CA GLU A 614 36.32 22.63 19.08
C GLU A 614 36.92 21.64 18.07
N ARG A 615 37.36 20.45 18.52
CA ARG A 615 37.85 19.39 17.62
C ARG A 615 36.77 18.92 16.66
N ARG A 616 35.55 18.69 17.14
CA ARG A 616 34.42 18.26 16.29
C ARG A 616 34.10 19.28 15.19
N VAL A 617 34.17 20.58 15.50
CA VAL A 617 34.02 21.66 14.51
C VAL A 617 35.13 21.61 13.46
N GLN A 618 36.38 21.32 13.85
CA GLN A 618 37.49 21.16 12.90
C GLN A 618 37.28 19.95 11.97
N ASP A 619 36.83 18.81 12.51
CA ASP A 619 36.56 17.60 11.72
C ASP A 619 35.47 17.84 10.66
N LEU A 620 34.39 18.55 11.03
CA LEU A 620 33.32 18.88 10.09
C LEU A 620 33.79 19.83 8.98
N ARG A 621 34.67 20.79 9.29
CA ARG A 621 35.28 21.67 8.27
C ARG A 621 36.14 20.88 7.29
N ALA A 622 36.90 19.90 7.77
CA ALA A 622 37.67 19.02 6.89
C ALA A 622 36.77 18.17 5.97
N GLN A 623 35.61 17.72 6.47
CA GLN A 623 34.61 17.01 5.65
C GLN A 623 34.03 17.88 4.54
N ILE A 624 33.73 19.17 4.82
CA ILE A 624 33.27 20.12 3.79
C ILE A 624 34.29 20.24 2.66
N GLU A 625 35.57 20.40 2.98
CA GLU A 625 36.62 20.53 1.97
C GLU A 625 36.81 19.25 1.14
N GLN A 626 36.55 18.08 1.73
CA GLN A 626 36.54 16.83 0.99
C GLN A 626 35.32 16.72 0.06
N GLU A 627 34.14 17.13 0.53
CA GLU A 627 32.93 17.05 -0.28
C GLU A 627 32.96 18.01 -1.47
N LYS A 628 33.45 19.24 -1.28
CA LYS A 628 33.66 20.18 -2.39
C LYS A 628 34.55 19.61 -3.50
N LYS A 629 35.55 18.78 -3.15
CA LYS A 629 36.39 18.08 -4.15
C LYS A 629 35.64 16.95 -4.84
N ASN A 630 34.78 16.23 -4.12
CA ASN A 630 33.99 15.14 -4.68
C ASN A 630 32.94 15.70 -5.66
N ASP A 631 32.27 16.79 -5.29
CA ASP A 631 31.29 17.49 -6.13
C ASP A 631 31.95 17.99 -7.42
N PHE A 632 33.19 18.46 -7.35
CA PHE A 632 33.93 18.94 -8.52
C PHE A 632 34.47 17.83 -9.45
N ILE A 633 34.58 16.58 -8.98
CA ILE A 633 35.08 15.43 -9.75
C ILE A 633 33.92 14.55 -10.26
N GLY A 634 32.70 14.74 -9.74
CA GLY A 634 31.51 13.94 -10.01
C GLY A 634 30.61 14.45 -11.15
N ASP A 635 30.91 15.63 -11.70
CA ASP A 635 30.40 16.15 -12.98
C ASP A 635 31.39 15.83 -14.12
#